data_AF-A0A7C1F7C2-F1
#
_entry.id   AF-A0A7C1F7C2-F1
#
_cell.length_a   1.000
_cell.length_b   1.000
_cell.length_c   1.000
_cell.angle_alpha   90.00
_cell.angle_beta   90.00
_cell.angle_gamma   90.00
#
_symmetry.space_group_name_H-M   'P 1'
#
loop_
_entity.id
_entity.type
_entity.pdbx_description
1 polymer ?
#
loop_
_entity_poly.entity_id
_entity_poly.type
_entity_poly.pdbx_seq_one_letter_code
_entity_poly.pdbx_strand_id
1 'polypeptide(L)'
;MLLHSRAGGIRTMAPLAPGARQLPLRHISIRVPWHDTDWTGRVCRAPNENTSCLVLPRIRDARARGCGTEEMQLAGQSWRDLDPASLPPCVSERCSFMASYELVRLMKHPYADISPIHGHLLPTPYRLPPYSAQCVPFRWMIRDRAVELAAELQLGFEQELEDEVDSQMGFQTGWVQRKHNQLVMLDTFFSAIQPNSSLCFFYAKRTPLAEDMRRVIIGVGRVTGIGAAVEYRYSETGVHDSVIWERPVQHSIRPDGRDGFLMPYHEVLEYLQEHPEEDPTRFIAFVPDDQFSAFSYCSEHVTNDGAIASLLACSKALREIRTVIPGPWDSCLAWIDDRLNELWRMRGPCPGLGSALTAFGVTNGTLVAFELERELARQGPNANLDPWPLVDRLFRGADGLPGLEVRISKSLRQKWANLREERRALLKLVSRFELTADQATRYYVHEDETRASLRIETTDAEILGNPYLLFELDTEAPDPIGVRTIDRGLFLDDSVRMRYPLPEPSRVDDATDPRRVRAFVADRLLAAGAEGDTLRPRSRVIQEIRALEIEPPCPVDSDLLAIQEPSFAPVVRVVQLANGDPAYQLERAHQFSFLIRDAVIKRRRGIRHTASIPWRQRLDNEFDRGNAAQAPLDAQEEAARREKAAALEELYAARISVLIGPAGTGKTTLLKVLCSERTVKEGGVLLLAPTGKARVRLEGQTGLTGAMTIAQFLLRHDRYNPQSGSYHLSDRPKADDYKTVIIDEASMLTESQLAAVLDALRGVERLILVGDPRQLPPIGAGRPFLDIVRLLSPENVEAIFPRVGPCYAELTVRRRQRGEDRADLLLAEWFSGRPLDPGADEIWDLIREGDVSPHLRFVRWDTPADLHVKLLDILVEELGL
;
A
#
# COMPACT_ATOMS: atom_id res chain seq x y z
N MET A 1 51.74 27.73 -16.90
CA MET A 1 51.46 28.72 -17.98
C MET A 1 51.22 27.91 -19.25
N LEU A 2 50.01 27.55 -19.64
CA LEU A 2 48.86 28.39 -19.98
C LEU A 2 47.56 27.82 -19.37
N LEU A 3 46.79 28.75 -18.81
CA LEU A 3 45.58 28.59 -18.02
C LEU A 3 44.31 28.74 -18.89
N HIS A 4 43.31 27.93 -18.55
CA HIS A 4 41.93 28.33 -18.29
C HIS A 4 41.26 29.36 -19.23
N SER A 5 40.29 28.89 -20.02
CA SER A 5 39.03 29.60 -20.29
C SER A 5 38.19 28.74 -21.25
N ARG A 6 37.23 27.98 -20.72
CA ARG A 6 35.99 27.68 -21.44
C ARG A 6 34.86 27.79 -20.43
N ALA A 7 34.28 28.98 -20.39
CA ALA A 7 33.02 29.27 -19.75
C ALA A 7 31.95 28.26 -20.19
N GLY A 8 31.15 27.81 -19.22
CA GLY A 8 30.06 26.86 -19.40
C GLY A 8 29.01 27.40 -20.37
N GLY A 9 29.05 26.92 -21.60
CA GLY A 9 27.87 26.84 -22.44
C GLY A 9 27.04 25.66 -21.97
N ILE A 10 25.75 25.89 -21.75
CA ILE A 10 24.73 24.87 -21.57
C ILE A 10 24.95 23.78 -22.64
N ARG A 11 25.38 22.58 -22.23
CA ARG A 11 25.38 21.43 -23.14
C ARG A 11 23.91 21.16 -23.46
N THR A 12 23.47 21.58 -24.63
CA THR A 12 22.23 21.13 -25.26
C THR A 12 22.17 19.61 -25.15
N MET A 13 21.07 19.08 -24.59
CA MET A 13 20.79 17.64 -24.58
C MET A 13 21.02 17.06 -25.98
N ALA A 14 21.59 15.84 -26.04
CA ALA A 14 21.69 15.11 -27.29
C ALA A 14 20.29 15.05 -27.97
N PRO A 15 20.21 15.07 -29.31
CA PRO A 15 18.93 14.90 -29.98
C PRO A 15 18.29 13.59 -29.54
N LEU A 16 17.00 13.64 -29.20
CA LEU A 16 16.23 12.47 -28.79
C LEU A 16 16.23 11.42 -29.92
N ALA A 17 16.26 10.14 -29.57
CA ALA A 17 16.13 9.06 -30.54
C ALA A 17 14.86 9.22 -31.41
N PRO A 18 14.90 8.78 -32.68
CA PRO A 18 13.70 8.74 -33.52
C PRO A 18 12.56 8.00 -32.81
N GLY A 19 11.38 8.62 -32.72
CA GLY A 19 10.23 8.06 -32.01
C GLY A 19 10.14 8.43 -30.52
N ALA A 20 11.21 8.94 -29.90
CA ALA A 20 11.16 9.49 -28.55
C ALA A 20 10.47 10.86 -28.52
N ARG A 21 9.99 11.28 -27.33
CA ARG A 21 9.30 12.55 -27.15
C ARG A 21 9.82 13.36 -25.97
N GLN A 22 9.78 14.68 -26.12
CA GLN A 22 10.00 15.60 -25.02
C GLN A 22 8.76 15.64 -24.12
N LEU A 23 8.94 15.36 -22.84
CA LEU A 23 7.90 15.43 -21.82
C LEU A 23 7.93 16.76 -21.04
N PRO A 24 6.85 17.11 -20.34
CA PRO A 24 6.85 18.18 -19.35
C PRO A 24 7.95 17.99 -18.30
N LEU A 25 8.40 19.09 -17.71
CA LEU A 25 9.36 19.03 -16.62
C LEU A 25 8.79 18.20 -15.46
N ARG A 26 9.57 17.22 -15.01
CA ARG A 26 9.33 16.43 -13.80
C ARG A 26 10.59 16.41 -12.94
N HIS A 27 10.42 15.95 -11.72
CA HIS A 27 11.49 15.62 -10.79
C HIS A 27 11.74 14.11 -10.82
N ILE A 28 12.75 13.63 -10.11
CA ILE A 28 13.10 12.21 -10.12
C ILE A 28 13.25 11.67 -8.71
N SER A 29 12.62 10.53 -8.42
CA SER A 29 12.94 9.74 -7.24
C SER A 29 14.04 8.73 -7.58
N ILE A 30 14.92 8.43 -6.62
CA ILE A 30 16.02 7.49 -6.80
C ILE A 30 16.14 6.60 -5.57
N ARG A 31 15.83 5.32 -5.72
CA ARG A 31 15.90 4.36 -4.63
C ARG A 31 17.35 4.09 -4.26
N VAL A 32 17.65 4.07 -2.97
CA VAL A 32 18.92 3.60 -2.41
C VAL A 32 18.66 2.62 -1.25
N PRO A 33 19.49 1.59 -1.05
CA PRO A 33 19.51 0.85 0.20
C PRO A 33 19.97 1.77 1.34
N TRP A 34 19.60 1.44 2.57
CA TRP A 34 20.30 1.99 3.74
C TRP A 34 21.79 1.59 3.71
N HIS A 35 22.68 2.51 4.07
CA HIS A 35 24.12 2.29 4.07
C HIS A 35 24.81 3.03 5.22
N ASP A 36 25.64 2.35 6.02
CA ASP A 36 26.20 2.88 7.29
C ASP A 36 27.43 3.81 7.10
N THR A 37 27.69 4.26 5.87
CA THR A 37 28.86 5.09 5.51
C THR A 37 28.48 6.22 4.56
N ASP A 38 27.29 6.77 4.77
CA ASP A 38 26.78 7.97 4.08
C ASP A 38 26.79 7.86 2.56
N TRP A 39 26.68 6.62 2.03
CA TRP A 39 26.66 6.32 0.60
C TRP A 39 27.89 6.84 -0.17
N THR A 40 29.02 7.01 0.51
CA THR A 40 30.25 7.63 -0.04
C THR A 40 31.08 6.71 -0.95
N GLY A 41 30.56 5.54 -1.31
CA GLY A 41 31.30 4.52 -2.06
C GLY A 41 32.29 3.75 -1.18
N ARG A 42 31.88 3.41 0.04
CA ARG A 42 32.63 2.54 0.96
C ARG A 42 31.80 1.31 1.29
N VAL A 43 32.43 0.22 1.69
CA VAL A 43 31.71 -0.93 2.27
C VAL A 43 31.11 -0.50 3.62
N CYS A 44 29.94 -1.03 4.00
CA CYS A 44 29.32 -0.76 5.32
C CYS A 44 30.31 -1.05 6.46
N ARG A 45 30.15 -0.38 7.62
CA ARG A 45 31.01 -0.59 8.80
C ARG A 45 30.77 -1.97 9.43
N ALA A 46 29.51 -2.41 9.45
CA ALA A 46 29.11 -3.73 9.89
C ALA A 46 28.11 -4.34 8.88
N PRO A 47 28.59 -4.82 7.71
CA PRO A 47 27.71 -5.27 6.63
C PRO A 47 26.68 -6.32 7.06
N ASN A 48 27.05 -7.24 7.95
CA ASN A 48 26.19 -8.31 8.45
C ASN A 48 25.09 -7.82 9.42
N GLU A 49 25.25 -6.64 10.03
CA GLU A 49 24.26 -6.05 10.93
C GLU A 49 23.25 -5.18 10.18
N ASN A 50 23.60 -4.71 8.98
CA ASN A 50 22.68 -3.96 8.12
C ASN A 50 21.63 -4.89 7.49
N THR A 51 20.55 -5.12 8.23
CA THR A 51 19.38 -5.90 7.78
C THR A 51 18.43 -5.06 6.92
N SER A 52 18.48 -3.73 7.02
CA SER A 52 17.62 -2.82 6.27
C SER A 52 17.81 -2.95 4.76
N CYS A 53 19.03 -3.20 4.28
CA CYS A 53 19.29 -3.39 2.85
C CYS A 53 18.79 -4.74 2.29
N LEU A 54 18.48 -5.73 3.14
CA LEU A 54 17.98 -7.05 2.73
C LEU A 54 16.54 -7.02 2.19
N VAL A 55 15.83 -5.89 2.37
CA VAL A 55 14.55 -5.65 1.71
C VAL A 55 14.67 -5.66 0.18
N LEU A 56 15.90 -5.53 -0.35
CA LEU A 56 16.20 -5.60 -1.77
C LEU A 56 16.65 -7.02 -2.14
N PRO A 57 15.88 -7.76 -2.98
CA PRO A 57 16.16 -9.15 -3.32
C PRO A 57 17.59 -9.38 -3.81
N ARG A 58 18.13 -8.51 -4.67
CA ARG A 58 19.50 -8.65 -5.20
C ARG A 58 20.56 -8.69 -4.09
N ILE A 59 20.44 -7.85 -3.06
CA ILE A 59 21.39 -7.82 -1.94
C ILE A 59 21.19 -9.08 -1.08
N ARG A 60 19.93 -9.39 -0.73
CA ARG A 60 19.58 -10.56 0.07
C ARG A 60 20.09 -11.86 -0.57
N ASP A 61 19.80 -12.06 -1.84
CA ASP A 61 20.12 -13.29 -2.57
C ASP A 61 21.64 -13.40 -2.87
N ALA A 62 22.36 -12.28 -2.96
CA ALA A 62 23.82 -12.28 -3.06
C ALA A 62 24.48 -12.66 -1.71
N ARG A 63 24.03 -12.06 -0.60
CA ARG A 63 24.54 -12.37 0.74
C ARG A 63 24.23 -13.81 1.16
N ALA A 64 23.04 -14.32 0.81
CA ALA A 64 22.68 -15.72 1.03
C ALA A 64 23.61 -16.72 0.32
N ARG A 65 24.28 -16.31 -0.76
CA ARG A 65 25.28 -17.13 -1.48
C ARG A 65 26.71 -17.01 -0.92
N GLY A 66 26.87 -16.43 0.27
CA GLY A 66 28.17 -16.35 0.96
C GLY A 66 28.91 -15.01 0.84
N CYS A 67 28.41 -14.04 0.07
CA CYS A 67 29.06 -12.73 -0.10
C CYS A 67 29.18 -11.93 1.22
N GLY A 68 28.35 -12.23 2.23
CA GLY A 68 28.36 -11.49 3.51
C GLY A 68 29.66 -11.65 4.31
N THR A 69 30.27 -12.83 4.29
CA THR A 69 31.55 -13.09 4.99
C THR A 69 32.70 -12.33 4.33
N GLU A 70 32.68 -12.21 3.00
CA GLU A 70 33.66 -11.43 2.23
C GLU A 70 33.45 -9.93 2.42
N GLU A 71 32.19 -9.45 2.41
CA GLU A 71 31.87 -8.05 2.72
C GLU A 71 32.41 -7.63 4.10
N MET A 72 32.30 -8.51 5.10
CA MET A 72 32.78 -8.24 6.46
C MET A 72 34.30 -8.01 6.51
N GLN A 73 35.08 -8.73 5.69
CA GLN A 73 36.54 -8.54 5.62
C GLN A 73 36.92 -7.18 5.00
N LEU A 74 36.02 -6.61 4.19
CA LEU A 74 36.22 -5.36 3.46
C LEU A 74 35.54 -4.17 4.14
N ALA A 75 35.00 -4.34 5.34
CA ALA A 75 34.24 -3.34 6.07
C ALA A 75 34.94 -1.96 6.13
N GLY A 76 34.22 -0.89 5.79
CA GLY A 76 34.72 0.48 5.78
C GLY A 76 35.71 0.86 4.65
N GLN A 77 36.22 -0.11 3.89
CA GLN A 77 37.16 0.14 2.79
C GLN A 77 36.46 0.87 1.63
N SER A 78 37.21 1.68 0.89
CA SER A 78 36.67 2.45 -0.24
C SER A 78 36.64 1.61 -1.51
N TRP A 79 35.53 1.66 -2.25
CA TRP A 79 35.34 0.87 -3.47
C TRP A 79 36.35 1.18 -4.57
N ARG A 80 36.94 2.39 -4.59
CA ARG A 80 38.03 2.76 -5.51
C ARG A 80 39.31 1.95 -5.32
N ASP A 81 39.50 1.40 -4.12
CA ASP A 81 40.73 0.71 -3.74
C ASP A 81 40.53 -0.83 -3.72
N LEU A 82 39.32 -1.30 -4.08
CA LEU A 82 38.96 -2.72 -4.14
C LEU A 82 39.06 -3.26 -5.57
N ASP A 83 39.33 -4.56 -5.69
CA ASP A 83 39.15 -5.27 -6.95
C ASP A 83 37.66 -5.23 -7.36
N PRO A 84 37.31 -4.90 -8.61
CA PRO A 84 35.94 -4.99 -9.13
C PRO A 84 35.21 -6.30 -8.81
N ALA A 85 35.92 -7.43 -8.72
CA ALA A 85 35.35 -8.72 -8.37
C ALA A 85 34.94 -8.83 -6.88
N SER A 86 35.55 -8.02 -6.02
CA SER A 86 35.31 -7.99 -4.56
C SER A 86 34.34 -6.89 -4.13
N LEU A 87 33.72 -6.19 -5.08
CA LEU A 87 32.76 -5.13 -4.78
C LEU A 87 31.46 -5.70 -4.18
N PRO A 88 30.91 -5.08 -3.12
CA PRO A 88 29.69 -5.56 -2.48
C PRO A 88 28.47 -5.49 -3.42
N PRO A 89 27.45 -6.34 -3.24
CA PRO A 89 26.25 -6.36 -4.07
C PRO A 89 25.48 -5.03 -4.08
N CYS A 90 25.59 -4.23 -3.01
CA CYS A 90 24.98 -2.90 -2.91
C CYS A 90 25.54 -1.89 -3.92
N VAL A 91 26.70 -2.13 -4.53
CA VAL A 91 27.23 -1.32 -5.65
C VAL A 91 26.27 -1.30 -6.83
N SER A 92 25.53 -2.39 -7.06
CA SER A 92 24.48 -2.44 -8.09
C SER A 92 23.21 -1.69 -7.68
N GLU A 93 23.15 -1.19 -6.45
CA GLU A 93 21.97 -0.55 -5.88
C GLU A 93 22.12 0.96 -5.63
N ARG A 94 22.90 1.68 -6.46
CA ARG A 94 23.11 3.15 -6.36
C ARG A 94 23.70 3.63 -5.02
N CYS A 95 24.31 2.75 -4.23
CA CYS A 95 24.86 3.11 -2.91
C CYS A 95 26.10 4.03 -2.94
N SER A 96 26.59 4.43 -4.12
CA SER A 96 27.71 5.37 -4.27
C SER A 96 27.28 6.77 -4.67
N PHE A 97 26.00 7.15 -4.52
CA PHE A 97 25.55 8.46 -5.01
C PHE A 97 26.31 9.63 -4.36
N MET A 98 26.79 9.47 -3.13
CA MET A 98 27.63 10.47 -2.46
C MET A 98 29.14 10.31 -2.69
N ALA A 99 29.57 9.39 -3.56
CA ALA A 99 30.99 9.21 -3.87
C ALA A 99 31.56 10.45 -4.56
N SER A 100 32.68 10.97 -4.03
CA SER A 100 33.36 12.17 -4.53
C SER A 100 34.31 11.91 -5.70
N TYR A 101 34.32 10.68 -6.24
CA TYR A 101 35.21 10.22 -7.31
C TYR A 101 34.40 9.49 -8.39
N GLU A 102 34.98 9.36 -9.59
CA GLU A 102 34.37 8.59 -10.67
C GLU A 102 34.47 7.09 -10.37
N LEU A 103 33.33 6.38 -10.44
CA LEU A 103 33.28 4.93 -10.34
C LEU A 103 33.08 4.33 -11.73
N VAL A 104 33.93 3.37 -12.11
CA VAL A 104 33.80 2.63 -13.37
C VAL A 104 33.36 1.21 -13.07
N ARG A 105 32.21 0.80 -13.61
CA ARG A 105 31.67 -0.54 -13.47
C ARG A 105 31.71 -1.27 -14.80
N LEU A 106 31.97 -2.57 -14.79
CA LEU A 106 31.87 -3.39 -15.98
C LEU A 106 30.47 -4.02 -16.04
N MET A 107 29.62 -3.54 -16.95
CA MET A 107 28.23 -3.98 -17.08
C MET A 107 28.15 -5.16 -18.05
N LYS A 108 27.57 -6.27 -17.59
CA LYS A 108 27.27 -7.45 -18.41
C LYS A 108 25.78 -7.48 -18.72
N HIS A 109 25.42 -7.77 -19.97
CA HIS A 109 24.01 -7.88 -20.36
C HIS A 109 23.35 -9.06 -19.62
N PRO A 110 22.16 -8.91 -19.02
CA PRO A 110 21.52 -9.96 -18.23
C PRO A 110 21.27 -11.27 -19.00
N TYR A 111 21.08 -11.17 -20.32
CA TYR A 111 20.78 -12.31 -21.19
C TYR A 111 22.01 -12.89 -21.90
N ALA A 112 23.21 -12.34 -21.71
CA ALA A 112 24.41 -12.74 -22.46
C ALA A 112 24.76 -14.23 -22.31
N ASP A 113 24.46 -14.84 -21.15
CA ASP A 113 24.80 -16.25 -20.87
C ASP A 113 23.67 -17.24 -21.23
N ILE A 114 22.45 -16.75 -21.44
CA ILE A 114 21.24 -17.58 -21.56
C ILE A 114 20.54 -17.44 -22.91
N SER A 115 20.90 -16.42 -23.69
CA SER A 115 20.26 -16.13 -24.98
C SER A 115 21.29 -16.15 -26.11
N PRO A 116 21.05 -16.94 -27.19
CA PRO A 116 22.01 -17.10 -28.27
C PRO A 116 22.29 -15.79 -29.01
N ILE A 117 21.29 -14.91 -29.13
CA ILE A 117 21.45 -13.61 -29.80
C ILE A 117 22.07 -12.53 -28.93
N HIS A 118 22.36 -12.78 -27.65
CA HIS A 118 23.00 -11.80 -26.76
C HIS A 118 24.45 -12.17 -26.41
N GLY A 119 24.91 -13.35 -26.82
CA GLY A 119 26.24 -13.86 -26.47
C GLY A 119 27.41 -13.04 -27.03
N HIS A 120 27.17 -12.26 -28.09
CA HIS A 120 28.15 -11.34 -28.67
C HIS A 120 28.26 -10.00 -27.94
N LEU A 121 27.38 -9.72 -26.96
CA LEU A 121 27.43 -8.52 -26.13
C LEU A 121 28.55 -8.65 -25.09
N LEU A 122 29.60 -7.85 -25.26
CA LEU A 122 30.77 -7.85 -24.39
C LEU A 122 30.52 -7.00 -23.13
N PRO A 123 31.16 -7.37 -22.00
CA PRO A 123 31.18 -6.54 -20.81
C PRO A 123 31.64 -5.11 -21.13
N THR A 124 30.83 -4.13 -20.73
CA THR A 124 30.95 -2.74 -21.18
C THR A 124 31.22 -1.80 -20.00
N PRO A 125 32.30 -0.99 -20.05
CA PRO A 125 32.58 -0.02 -18.99
C PRO A 125 31.49 1.05 -18.93
N TYR A 126 30.86 1.19 -17.77
CA TYR A 126 29.87 2.19 -17.42
C TYR A 126 30.46 3.14 -16.38
N ARG A 127 30.52 4.43 -16.71
CA ARG A 127 31.16 5.44 -15.87
C ARG A 127 30.10 6.23 -15.10
N LEU A 128 30.26 6.28 -13.80
CA LEU A 128 29.48 7.08 -12.87
C LEU A 128 30.34 8.28 -12.43
N PRO A 129 30.03 9.50 -12.88
CA PRO A 129 30.72 10.70 -12.41
C PRO A 129 30.63 10.86 -10.88
N PRO A 130 31.51 11.67 -10.26
CA PRO A 130 31.35 12.06 -8.86
C PRO A 130 29.96 12.64 -8.60
N TYR A 131 29.40 12.33 -7.43
CA TYR A 131 28.08 12.77 -6.98
C TYR A 131 26.98 12.45 -7.99
N SER A 132 26.86 11.17 -8.34
CA SER A 132 25.88 10.68 -9.30
C SER A 132 25.32 9.32 -8.95
N ALA A 133 24.08 9.07 -9.38
CA ALA A 133 23.42 7.78 -9.25
C ALA A 133 23.10 7.18 -10.62
N GLN A 134 23.20 5.85 -10.73
CA GLN A 134 22.66 5.09 -11.86
C GLN A 134 21.13 5.06 -11.77
N CYS A 135 20.45 5.82 -12.63
CA CYS A 135 19.00 5.91 -12.62
C CYS A 135 18.40 4.97 -13.67
N VAL A 136 17.47 4.12 -13.22
CA VAL A 136 16.79 3.12 -14.04
C VAL A 136 15.30 3.39 -14.02
N PRO A 137 14.68 3.77 -15.14
CA PRO A 137 13.23 3.93 -15.22
C PRO A 137 12.58 2.54 -15.30
N PHE A 138 12.63 1.81 -14.18
CA PHE A 138 12.33 0.38 -14.11
C PHE A 138 10.94 0.05 -14.67
N ARG A 139 9.93 0.85 -14.34
CA ARG A 139 8.55 0.70 -14.86
C ARG A 139 8.50 0.83 -16.38
N TRP A 140 9.26 1.77 -16.95
CA TRP A 140 9.28 2.07 -18.38
C TRP A 140 9.98 1.00 -19.22
N MET A 141 10.83 0.18 -18.59
CA MET A 141 11.58 -0.89 -19.26
C MET A 141 10.87 -2.25 -19.17
N ILE A 142 9.79 -2.37 -18.39
CA ILE A 142 8.91 -3.55 -18.39
C ILE A 142 8.04 -3.49 -19.65
N ARG A 143 8.09 -4.52 -20.49
CA ARG A 143 7.50 -4.53 -21.83
C ARG A 143 6.00 -4.19 -21.84
N ASP A 144 5.20 -4.85 -21.02
CA ASP A 144 3.75 -4.59 -20.98
C ASP A 144 3.45 -3.12 -20.64
N ARG A 145 4.19 -2.56 -19.68
CA ARG A 145 4.08 -1.14 -19.30
C ARG A 145 4.63 -0.21 -20.36
N ALA A 146 5.69 -0.61 -21.06
CA ALA A 146 6.25 0.17 -22.15
C ALA A 146 5.25 0.31 -23.31
N VAL A 147 4.51 -0.75 -23.63
CA VAL A 147 3.45 -0.72 -24.66
C VAL A 147 2.33 0.23 -24.25
N GLU A 148 1.86 0.16 -23.00
CA GLU A 148 0.84 1.08 -22.46
C GLU A 148 1.30 2.54 -22.56
N LEU A 149 2.52 2.83 -22.07
CA LEU A 149 3.11 4.17 -22.09
C LEU A 149 3.34 4.67 -23.52
N ALA A 150 3.78 3.78 -24.42
CA ALA A 150 3.99 4.12 -25.82
C ALA A 150 2.69 4.51 -26.51
N ALA A 151 1.58 3.82 -26.22
CA ALA A 151 0.26 4.18 -26.72
C ALA A 151 -0.21 5.52 -26.17
N GLU A 152 -0.12 5.72 -24.85
CA GLU A 152 -0.55 6.95 -24.15
C GLU A 152 0.22 8.19 -24.64
N LEU A 153 1.54 8.06 -24.76
CA LEU A 153 2.43 9.16 -25.13
C LEU A 153 2.68 9.21 -26.65
N GLN A 154 2.13 8.27 -27.41
CA GLN A 154 2.33 8.09 -28.86
C GLN A 154 3.82 8.02 -29.25
N LEU A 155 4.57 7.18 -28.56
CA LEU A 155 5.99 6.96 -28.82
C LEU A 155 6.17 6.07 -30.06
N GLY A 156 7.30 6.20 -30.74
CA GLY A 156 7.69 5.33 -31.86
C GLY A 156 8.21 3.96 -31.39
N PHE A 157 7.54 3.36 -30.40
CA PHE A 157 7.83 2.01 -29.94
C PHE A 157 7.26 1.00 -30.94
N GLU A 158 8.06 0.02 -31.35
CA GLU A 158 7.69 -0.97 -32.36
C GLU A 158 7.63 -2.36 -31.72
N GLN A 159 6.42 -2.88 -31.54
CA GLN A 159 6.18 -4.18 -30.88
C GLN A 159 6.72 -5.34 -31.71
N GLU A 160 6.66 -5.22 -33.03
CA GLU A 160 7.13 -6.24 -33.98
C GLU A 160 8.63 -6.53 -33.81
N LEU A 161 9.41 -5.50 -33.46
CA LEU A 161 10.85 -5.65 -33.19
C LEU A 161 11.10 -6.50 -31.92
N GLU A 162 10.24 -6.41 -30.90
CA GLU A 162 10.35 -7.23 -29.69
C GLU A 162 9.89 -8.67 -29.93
N ASP A 163 8.82 -8.85 -30.72
CA ASP A 163 8.33 -10.18 -31.11
C ASP A 163 9.39 -10.94 -31.94
N GLU A 164 10.14 -10.23 -32.78
CA GLU A 164 11.28 -10.79 -33.52
C GLU A 164 12.39 -11.27 -32.57
N VAL A 165 12.72 -10.50 -31.53
CA VAL A 165 13.73 -10.90 -30.54
C VAL A 165 13.26 -12.14 -29.78
N ASP A 166 12.02 -12.19 -29.31
CA ASP A 166 11.49 -13.38 -28.61
C ASP A 166 11.60 -14.65 -29.48
N SER A 167 11.25 -14.53 -30.76
CA SER A 167 11.39 -15.62 -31.73
C SER A 167 12.84 -16.09 -31.86
N GLN A 168 13.79 -15.16 -31.91
CA GLN A 168 15.23 -15.45 -31.98
C GLN A 168 15.80 -16.00 -30.66
N MET A 169 15.26 -15.60 -29.51
CA MET A 169 15.67 -16.10 -28.19
C MET A 169 15.11 -17.48 -27.88
N GLY A 170 13.93 -17.82 -28.42
CA GLY A 170 13.20 -19.05 -28.12
C GLY A 170 12.39 -18.99 -26.81
N PHE A 171 12.27 -17.81 -26.18
CA PHE A 171 11.42 -17.58 -25.01
C PHE A 171 11.01 -16.10 -24.95
N GLN A 172 9.92 -15.82 -24.22
CA GLN A 172 9.45 -14.46 -24.01
C GLN A 172 10.07 -13.82 -22.78
N THR A 173 10.39 -12.54 -22.88
CA THR A 173 10.87 -11.72 -21.77
C THR A 173 9.92 -10.59 -21.43
N GLY A 174 9.81 -10.28 -20.13
CA GLY A 174 9.05 -9.13 -19.64
C GLY A 174 9.78 -7.79 -19.80
N TRP A 175 10.96 -7.76 -20.44
CA TRP A 175 11.81 -6.57 -20.56
C TRP A 175 11.99 -6.13 -22.01
N VAL A 176 12.00 -4.83 -22.27
CA VAL A 176 12.30 -4.27 -23.60
C VAL A 176 13.73 -4.61 -24.03
N GLN A 177 13.89 -5.30 -25.16
CA GLN A 177 15.18 -5.82 -25.62
C GLN A 177 15.80 -5.00 -26.76
N ARG A 178 15.02 -4.50 -27.72
CA ARG A 178 15.61 -3.84 -28.89
C ARG A 178 16.13 -2.46 -28.56
N LYS A 179 17.37 -2.18 -28.98
CA LYS A 179 18.02 -0.85 -28.83
C LYS A 179 17.12 0.32 -29.22
N HIS A 180 16.39 0.21 -30.34
CA HIS A 180 15.46 1.26 -30.79
C HIS A 180 14.43 1.58 -29.71
N ASN A 181 13.66 0.58 -29.26
CA ASN A 181 12.65 0.74 -28.23
C ASN A 181 13.26 1.15 -26.88
N GLN A 182 14.41 0.59 -26.49
CA GLN A 182 15.12 0.99 -25.29
C GLN A 182 15.49 2.49 -25.32
N LEU A 183 16.02 2.98 -26.43
CA LEU A 183 16.35 4.39 -26.60
C LEU A 183 15.09 5.27 -26.62
N VAL A 184 14.02 4.86 -27.30
CA VAL A 184 12.73 5.57 -27.29
C VAL A 184 12.23 5.76 -25.86
N MET A 185 12.26 4.72 -25.03
CA MET A 185 11.80 4.78 -23.64
C MET A 185 12.74 5.61 -22.76
N LEU A 186 14.06 5.38 -22.85
CA LEU A 186 15.06 6.09 -22.04
C LEU A 186 15.10 7.59 -22.37
N ASP A 187 15.18 7.94 -23.66
CA ASP A 187 15.21 9.35 -24.07
C ASP A 187 13.92 10.07 -23.69
N THR A 188 12.76 9.42 -23.87
CA THR A 188 11.48 10.00 -23.47
C THR A 188 11.44 10.24 -21.95
N PHE A 189 11.80 9.24 -21.14
CA PHE A 189 11.82 9.36 -19.68
C PHE A 189 12.74 10.49 -19.22
N PHE A 190 13.99 10.52 -19.68
CA PHE A 190 14.97 11.50 -19.22
C PHE A 190 14.76 12.89 -19.82
N SER A 191 13.98 13.03 -20.90
CA SER A 191 13.60 14.34 -21.43
C SER A 191 12.86 15.20 -20.41
N ALA A 192 12.08 14.58 -19.51
CA ALA A 192 11.34 15.27 -18.46
C ALA A 192 12.26 15.89 -17.40
N ILE A 193 13.50 15.40 -17.27
CA ILE A 193 14.43 15.81 -16.23
C ILE A 193 15.37 16.89 -16.78
N GLN A 194 15.28 18.10 -16.24
CA GLN A 194 16.05 19.24 -16.72
C GLN A 194 17.11 19.63 -15.69
N PRO A 195 18.41 19.65 -16.06
CA PRO A 195 19.48 20.10 -15.17
C PRO A 195 19.22 21.50 -14.61
N ASN A 196 19.48 21.67 -13.31
CA ASN A 196 19.28 22.86 -12.48
C ASN A 196 17.81 23.25 -12.23
N SER A 197 16.84 22.66 -12.93
CA SER A 197 15.41 22.91 -12.70
C SER A 197 14.73 21.74 -11.97
N SER A 198 15.11 20.51 -12.30
CA SER A 198 14.55 19.30 -11.67
C SER A 198 15.24 18.98 -10.35
N LEU A 199 14.45 18.62 -9.34
CA LEU A 199 14.92 18.01 -8.10
C LEU A 199 15.11 16.49 -8.25
N CYS A 200 15.99 15.94 -7.42
CA CYS A 200 16.18 14.51 -7.22
C CYS A 200 15.98 14.16 -5.75
N PHE A 201 15.15 13.15 -5.49
CA PHE A 201 14.80 12.67 -4.15
C PHE A 201 15.37 11.26 -3.96
N PHE A 202 16.38 11.14 -3.12
CA PHE A 202 16.92 9.84 -2.72
C PHE A 202 16.04 9.25 -1.64
N TYR A 203 15.67 7.98 -1.74
CA TYR A 203 14.80 7.35 -0.76
C TYR A 203 15.14 5.88 -0.52
N ALA A 204 14.82 5.38 0.67
CA ALA A 204 14.97 3.98 1.06
C ALA A 204 13.62 3.30 1.30
N LYS A 205 13.56 2.00 1.01
CA LYS A 205 12.39 1.16 1.32
C LYS A 205 12.26 0.84 2.80
N ARG A 206 13.39 0.76 3.49
CA ARG A 206 13.51 0.48 4.92
C ARG A 206 14.78 1.15 5.43
N THR A 207 14.72 1.67 6.64
CA THR A 207 15.85 2.20 7.41
C THR A 207 15.89 1.48 8.77
N PRO A 208 16.98 1.59 9.53
CA PRO A 208 17.03 1.07 10.90
C PRO A 208 16.26 1.95 11.91
N LEU A 209 15.79 3.14 11.50
CA LEU A 209 15.11 4.08 12.38
C LEU A 209 13.69 3.64 12.79
N ALA A 210 12.97 2.94 11.93
CA ALA A 210 11.61 2.48 12.23
C ALA A 210 11.24 1.23 11.42
N GLU A 211 10.45 0.34 12.04
CA GLU A 211 9.77 -0.77 11.36
C GLU A 211 8.45 -0.28 10.72
N ASP A 212 8.59 0.62 9.75
CA ASP A 212 7.47 1.21 9.00
C ASP A 212 7.54 0.79 7.52
N MET A 213 6.37 0.57 6.90
CA MET A 213 6.25 0.16 5.50
C MET A 213 6.35 1.34 4.52
N ARG A 214 6.23 2.57 5.00
CA ARG A 214 6.37 3.81 4.22
C ARG A 214 7.82 3.99 3.77
N ARG A 215 7.99 4.73 2.67
CA ARG A 215 9.32 5.04 2.14
C ARG A 215 9.92 6.20 2.92
N VAL A 216 11.22 6.17 3.11
CA VAL A 216 11.95 7.21 3.85
C VAL A 216 12.79 8.03 2.88
N ILE A 217 12.61 9.34 2.87
CA ILE A 217 13.44 10.25 2.08
C ILE A 217 14.80 10.38 2.78
N ILE A 218 15.86 10.00 2.07
CA ILE A 218 17.26 10.02 2.51
C ILE A 218 17.92 11.38 2.28
N GLY A 219 17.57 12.04 1.18
CA GLY A 219 18.15 13.33 0.84
C GLY A 219 17.55 13.92 -0.43
N VAL A 220 17.72 15.23 -0.59
CA VAL A 220 17.14 15.98 -1.72
C VAL A 220 18.16 16.98 -2.25
N GLY A 221 18.24 17.09 -3.58
CA GLY A 221 19.04 18.13 -4.25
C GLY A 221 18.55 18.40 -5.67
N ARG A 222 19.21 19.29 -6.39
CA ARG A 222 18.97 19.53 -7.82
C ARG A 222 19.72 18.51 -8.66
N VAL A 223 19.12 18.13 -9.78
CA VAL A 223 19.82 17.42 -10.86
C VAL A 223 20.77 18.39 -11.53
N THR A 224 22.06 18.05 -11.63
CA THR A 224 23.08 18.91 -12.26
C THR A 224 23.53 18.42 -13.63
N GLY A 225 23.24 17.17 -13.96
CA GLY A 225 23.60 16.57 -15.25
C GLY A 225 22.96 15.20 -15.46
N ILE A 226 22.77 14.83 -16.72
CA ILE A 226 22.27 13.52 -17.16
C ILE A 226 23.23 13.00 -18.22
N GLY A 227 23.77 11.80 -18.01
CA GLY A 227 24.64 11.16 -18.99
C GLY A 227 23.87 10.58 -20.18
N ALA A 228 24.57 10.35 -21.27
CA ALA A 228 24.01 9.70 -22.44
C ALA A 228 23.73 8.21 -22.18
N ALA A 229 22.85 7.60 -23.00
CA ALA A 229 22.76 6.14 -23.06
C ALA A 229 24.10 5.55 -23.51
N VAL A 230 24.46 4.41 -22.91
CA VAL A 230 25.70 3.71 -23.21
C VAL A 230 25.35 2.42 -23.93
N GLU A 231 25.84 2.28 -25.15
CA GLU A 231 25.69 1.07 -25.96
C GLU A 231 26.67 -0.02 -25.49
N TYR A 232 26.21 -1.28 -25.51
CA TYR A 232 27.10 -2.40 -25.22
C TYR A 232 28.19 -2.53 -26.28
N ARG A 233 29.36 -3.01 -25.89
CA ARG A 233 30.42 -3.43 -26.80
C ARG A 233 30.02 -4.76 -27.45
N TYR A 234 30.50 -4.98 -28.66
CA TYR A 234 30.15 -6.17 -29.46
C TYR A 234 31.41 -6.94 -29.85
N SER A 235 31.36 -8.27 -29.80
CA SER A 235 32.35 -9.12 -30.47
C SER A 235 32.02 -9.35 -31.96
N GLU A 236 30.75 -9.22 -32.31
CA GLU A 236 30.21 -9.37 -33.67
C GLU A 236 29.11 -8.32 -33.89
N THR A 237 29.14 -7.62 -35.02
CA THR A 237 28.17 -6.55 -35.30
C THR A 237 27.01 -7.04 -36.16
N GLY A 238 25.80 -6.52 -35.92
CA GLY A 238 24.63 -6.80 -36.79
C GLY A 238 23.78 -8.01 -36.39
N VAL A 239 24.08 -8.65 -35.25
CA VAL A 239 23.27 -9.75 -34.69
C VAL A 239 22.10 -9.18 -33.87
N HIS A 240 22.41 -8.49 -32.78
CA HIS A 240 21.43 -7.79 -31.94
C HIS A 240 22.11 -6.65 -31.19
N ASP A 241 21.56 -5.45 -31.32
CA ASP A 241 22.09 -4.25 -30.65
C ASP A 241 21.29 -3.95 -29.39
N SER A 242 21.98 -3.51 -28.33
CA SER A 242 21.37 -3.23 -27.03
C SER A 242 22.11 -2.09 -26.31
N VAL A 243 21.40 -1.37 -25.44
CA VAL A 243 21.97 -0.32 -24.59
C VAL A 243 21.81 -0.66 -23.12
N ILE A 244 22.71 -0.14 -22.28
CA ILE A 244 22.56 -0.20 -20.83
C ILE A 244 21.32 0.61 -20.43
N TRP A 245 20.41 0.00 -19.68
CA TRP A 245 19.10 0.56 -19.32
C TRP A 245 19.14 1.69 -18.27
N GLU A 246 20.33 2.17 -17.94
CA GLU A 246 20.57 3.11 -16.84
C GLU A 246 21.31 4.34 -17.37
N ARG A 247 20.96 5.53 -16.87
CA ARG A 247 21.74 6.77 -17.12
C ARG A 247 22.30 7.33 -15.82
N PRO A 248 23.54 7.87 -15.83
CA PRO A 248 24.06 8.53 -14.66
C PRO A 248 23.37 9.88 -14.51
N VAL A 249 22.79 10.13 -13.33
CA VAL A 249 22.20 11.42 -12.97
C VAL A 249 23.07 12.04 -11.88
N GLN A 250 23.68 13.17 -12.20
CA GLN A 250 24.49 13.95 -11.27
C GLN A 250 23.59 14.84 -10.41
N HIS A 251 23.96 15.06 -9.15
CA HIS A 251 23.18 15.90 -8.22
C HIS A 251 24.04 16.90 -7.46
N SER A 252 23.37 17.91 -6.89
CA SER A 252 24.00 19.01 -6.15
C SER A 252 24.27 18.74 -4.67
N ILE A 253 23.70 17.68 -4.07
CA ILE A 253 23.89 17.35 -2.64
C ILE A 253 25.38 17.27 -2.28
N ARG A 254 25.82 18.05 -1.30
CA ARG A 254 27.18 18.06 -0.75
C ARG A 254 27.13 18.07 0.79
N PRO A 255 28.19 17.61 1.47
CA PRO A 255 28.27 17.66 2.94
C PRO A 255 28.11 19.07 3.56
N ASP A 256 28.32 20.14 2.77
CA ASP A 256 28.16 21.52 3.24
C ASP A 256 26.70 22.01 3.21
N GLY A 257 25.76 21.22 2.66
CA GLY A 257 24.34 21.53 2.64
C GLY A 257 23.93 22.74 1.80
N ARG A 258 24.78 23.23 0.89
CA ARG A 258 24.52 24.51 0.17
C ARG A 258 23.43 24.44 -0.90
N ASP A 259 23.33 23.33 -1.62
CA ASP A 259 22.35 23.15 -2.68
C ASP A 259 21.79 21.73 -2.64
N GLY A 260 20.96 21.49 -1.63
CA GLY A 260 20.47 20.17 -1.25
C GLY A 260 21.20 19.58 -0.04
N PHE A 261 20.63 18.54 0.55
CA PHE A 261 21.04 17.98 1.83
C PHE A 261 20.78 16.47 1.90
N LEU A 262 21.50 15.80 2.80
CA LEU A 262 21.11 14.50 3.34
C LEU A 262 20.37 14.71 4.66
N MET A 263 19.39 13.86 4.94
CA MET A 263 18.82 13.75 6.27
C MET A 263 19.88 13.14 7.20
N PRO A 264 20.15 13.73 8.39
CA PRO A 264 21.20 13.27 9.31
C PRO A 264 20.75 12.05 10.12
N TYR A 265 20.30 11.01 9.43
CA TYR A 265 19.73 9.82 10.05
C TYR A 265 20.76 8.99 10.81
N HIS A 266 22.02 9.03 10.40
CA HIS A 266 23.11 8.37 11.13
C HIS A 266 23.32 9.02 12.49
N GLU A 267 23.35 10.35 12.54
CA GLU A 267 23.44 11.11 13.79
C GLU A 267 22.19 10.92 14.66
N VAL A 268 21.01 10.83 14.06
CA VAL A 268 19.77 10.50 14.79
C VAL A 268 19.83 9.10 15.41
N LEU A 269 20.38 8.10 14.71
CA LEU A 269 20.56 6.75 15.28
C LEU A 269 21.52 6.76 16.47
N GLU A 270 22.61 7.50 16.37
CA GLU A 270 23.55 7.69 17.50
C GLU A 270 22.85 8.35 18.69
N TYR A 271 22.05 9.39 18.46
CA TYR A 271 21.24 10.04 19.50
C TYR A 271 20.23 9.10 20.17
N LEU A 272 19.50 8.30 19.38
CA LEU A 272 18.47 7.38 19.88
C LEU A 272 19.06 6.19 20.67
N GLN A 273 20.33 5.84 20.45
CA GLN A 273 21.02 4.85 21.30
C GLN A 273 21.19 5.36 22.74
N GLU A 274 21.37 6.68 22.90
CA GLU A 274 21.47 7.32 24.21
C GLU A 274 20.09 7.67 24.81
N HIS A 275 19.05 7.78 23.96
CA HIS A 275 17.69 8.20 24.32
C HIS A 275 16.61 7.21 23.79
N PRO A 276 16.61 5.95 24.25
CA PRO A 276 15.73 4.90 23.71
C PRO A 276 14.23 5.11 24.01
N GLU A 277 13.88 6.03 24.91
CA GLU A 277 12.51 6.41 25.24
C GLU A 277 11.85 7.32 24.20
N GLU A 278 12.64 7.96 23.33
CA GLU A 278 12.12 8.84 22.30
C GLU A 278 11.54 8.07 21.13
N ASP A 279 10.43 8.58 20.58
CA ASP A 279 9.82 8.02 19.38
C ASP A 279 10.65 8.39 18.13
N PRO A 280 11.30 7.41 17.46
CA PRO A 280 12.15 7.67 16.30
C PRO A 280 11.39 8.28 15.13
N THR A 281 10.09 8.01 15.01
CA THR A 281 9.29 8.38 13.84
C THR A 281 9.19 9.89 13.64
N ARG A 282 9.37 10.67 14.72
CA ARG A 282 9.35 12.13 14.73
C ARG A 282 10.49 12.74 13.91
N PHE A 283 11.61 12.04 13.80
CA PHE A 283 12.79 12.47 13.06
C PHE A 283 12.78 12.02 11.60
N ILE A 284 11.79 11.24 11.17
CA ILE A 284 11.80 10.60 9.84
C ILE A 284 10.98 11.42 8.83
N ALA A 285 11.60 11.76 7.71
CA ALA A 285 10.88 12.28 6.55
C ALA A 285 10.28 11.11 5.74
N PHE A 286 9.06 10.72 6.08
CA PHE A 286 8.32 9.74 5.29
C PHE A 286 7.85 10.36 3.98
N VAL A 287 7.89 9.56 2.91
CA VAL A 287 7.23 9.92 1.66
C VAL A 287 5.72 10.00 1.94
N PRO A 288 5.04 11.10 1.54
CA PRO A 288 3.61 11.24 1.71
C PRO A 288 2.84 10.09 1.04
N ASP A 289 1.79 9.58 1.70
CA ASP A 289 1.08 8.37 1.25
C ASP A 289 0.49 8.49 -0.16
N ASP A 290 0.02 9.70 -0.53
CA ASP A 290 -0.51 10.03 -1.85
C ASP A 290 0.56 10.08 -2.95
N GLN A 291 1.84 9.95 -2.59
CA GLN A 291 2.99 9.96 -3.49
C GLN A 291 3.71 8.60 -3.55
N PHE A 292 3.19 7.57 -2.87
CA PHE A 292 3.85 6.28 -2.73
C PHE A 292 4.28 5.63 -4.07
N SER A 293 3.47 5.76 -5.13
CA SER A 293 3.76 5.20 -6.45
C SER A 293 5.04 5.78 -7.05
N ALA A 294 5.25 7.10 -6.95
CA ALA A 294 6.45 7.78 -7.43
C ALA A 294 7.71 7.35 -6.66
N PHE A 295 7.57 6.72 -5.50
CA PHE A 295 8.67 6.21 -4.66
C PHE A 295 8.63 4.67 -4.52
N SER A 296 8.06 3.97 -5.50
CA SER A 296 7.96 2.50 -5.47
C SER A 296 8.98 1.77 -6.37
N TYR A 297 9.44 2.42 -7.44
CA TYR A 297 10.30 1.82 -8.46
C TYR A 297 11.81 1.92 -8.14
N CYS A 298 12.68 1.92 -9.16
CA CYS A 298 14.12 2.17 -8.97
C CYS A 298 14.40 3.67 -9.12
N SER A 299 14.00 4.22 -10.27
CA SER A 299 13.83 5.64 -10.49
C SER A 299 12.49 5.88 -11.18
N GLU A 300 11.79 6.94 -10.81
CA GLU A 300 10.50 7.31 -11.39
C GLU A 300 10.34 8.83 -11.39
N HIS A 301 9.47 9.34 -12.26
CA HIS A 301 9.08 10.76 -12.23
C HIS A 301 8.35 11.11 -10.94
N VAL A 302 8.71 12.26 -10.37
CA VAL A 302 8.02 12.92 -9.27
C VAL A 302 7.41 14.20 -9.83
N THR A 303 6.14 14.44 -9.51
CA THR A 303 5.41 15.61 -9.98
C THR A 303 5.75 16.86 -9.17
N ASN A 304 5.23 18.03 -9.58
CA ASN A 304 5.41 19.25 -8.79
C ASN A 304 4.72 19.11 -7.42
N ASP A 305 3.49 18.57 -7.35
CA ASP A 305 2.80 18.36 -6.06
C ASP A 305 3.53 17.30 -5.22
N GLY A 306 4.05 16.24 -5.86
CA GLY A 306 4.84 15.22 -5.17
C GLY A 306 6.14 15.77 -4.60
N ALA A 307 6.82 16.66 -5.32
CA ALA A 307 8.01 17.34 -4.83
C ALA A 307 7.69 18.32 -3.70
N ILE A 308 6.61 19.09 -3.81
CA ILE A 308 6.13 19.99 -2.75
C ILE A 308 5.86 19.19 -1.48
N ALA A 309 5.07 18.12 -1.58
CA ALA A 309 4.71 17.27 -0.45
C ALA A 309 5.94 16.61 0.20
N SER A 310 6.89 16.13 -0.62
CA SER A 310 8.12 15.51 -0.13
C SER A 310 9.04 16.51 0.59
N LEU A 311 9.12 17.76 0.10
CA LEU A 311 9.89 18.83 0.74
C LEU A 311 9.26 19.30 2.05
N LEU A 312 7.92 19.37 2.13
CA LEU A 312 7.21 19.67 3.38
C LEU A 312 7.49 18.61 4.45
N ALA A 313 7.51 17.32 4.07
CA ALA A 313 7.90 16.22 4.96
C ALA A 313 9.35 16.34 5.45
N CYS A 314 10.28 16.68 4.55
CA CYS A 314 11.67 16.95 4.92
C CYS A 314 11.78 18.14 5.88
N SER A 315 11.04 19.23 5.62
CA SER A 315 11.03 20.44 6.43
C SER A 315 10.60 20.15 7.87
N LYS A 316 9.53 19.37 8.07
CA LYS A 316 9.08 18.98 9.40
C LYS A 316 10.11 18.11 10.13
N ALA A 317 10.59 17.04 9.49
CA ALA A 317 11.59 16.16 10.10
C ALA A 317 12.87 16.94 10.48
N LEU A 318 13.36 17.83 9.62
CA LEU A 318 14.50 18.70 9.93
C LEU A 318 14.23 19.67 11.10
N ARG A 319 12.99 20.16 11.26
CA ARG A 319 12.62 21.01 12.40
C ARG A 319 12.60 20.27 13.74
N GLU A 320 12.30 18.97 13.75
CA GLU A 320 12.46 18.14 14.95
C GLU A 320 13.94 17.79 15.16
N ILE A 321 14.64 17.34 14.12
CA ILE A 321 16.06 16.99 14.17
C ILE A 321 16.93 18.14 14.68
N ARG A 322 16.69 19.38 14.23
CA ARG A 322 17.50 20.54 14.66
C ARG A 322 17.45 20.82 16.18
N THR A 323 16.48 20.24 16.89
CA THR A 323 16.36 20.41 18.34
C THR A 323 17.33 19.51 19.11
N VAL A 324 17.81 18.43 18.48
CA VAL A 324 18.66 17.41 19.12
C VAL A 324 20.00 17.21 18.40
N ILE A 325 20.05 17.35 17.07
CA ILE A 325 21.27 17.23 16.26
C ILE A 325 21.75 18.62 15.83
N PRO A 326 23.00 19.02 16.15
CA PRO A 326 23.57 20.27 15.64
C PRO A 326 23.91 20.17 14.14
N GLY A 327 23.70 21.26 13.39
CA GLY A 327 24.05 21.29 11.96
C GLY A 327 23.51 22.53 11.25
N PRO A 328 23.76 22.69 9.95
CA PRO A 328 23.34 23.86 9.16
C PRO A 328 21.85 23.79 8.77
N TRP A 329 20.98 23.31 9.67
CA TRP A 329 19.60 22.98 9.34
C TRP A 329 18.75 24.20 8.98
N ASP A 330 19.04 25.38 9.52
CA ASP A 330 18.34 26.62 9.13
C ASP A 330 18.62 26.99 7.67
N SER A 331 19.85 26.75 7.17
CA SER A 331 20.18 26.93 5.75
C SER A 331 19.46 25.92 4.88
N CYS A 332 19.36 24.66 5.32
CA CYS A 332 18.60 23.63 4.61
C CYS A 332 17.09 23.97 4.57
N LEU A 333 16.52 24.46 5.67
CA LEU A 333 15.13 24.90 5.73
C LEU A 333 14.86 26.10 4.82
N ALA A 334 15.77 27.08 4.77
CA ALA A 334 15.68 28.19 3.82
C ALA A 334 15.79 27.71 2.36
N TRP A 335 16.68 26.76 2.08
CA TRP A 335 16.77 26.15 0.75
C TRP A 335 15.47 25.43 0.35
N ILE A 336 14.83 24.71 1.29
CA ILE A 336 13.53 24.07 1.05
C ILE A 336 12.47 25.13 0.70
N ASP A 337 12.40 26.22 1.46
CA ASP A 337 11.45 27.32 1.22
C ASP A 337 11.61 27.92 -0.19
N ASP A 338 12.84 28.22 -0.62
CA ASP A 338 13.11 28.70 -1.97
C ASP A 338 12.66 27.70 -3.04
N ARG A 339 12.85 26.40 -2.81
CA ARG A 339 12.41 25.35 -3.75
C ARG A 339 10.89 25.21 -3.79
N LEU A 340 10.22 25.30 -2.64
CA LEU A 340 8.75 25.30 -2.59
C LEU A 340 8.18 26.46 -3.41
N ASN A 341 8.74 27.66 -3.26
CA ASN A 341 8.37 28.84 -4.05
C ASN A 341 8.56 28.63 -5.57
N GLU A 342 9.66 28.00 -5.98
CA GLU A 342 9.89 27.63 -7.39
C GLU A 342 8.87 26.60 -7.89
N LEU A 343 8.60 25.55 -7.09
CA LEU A 343 7.69 24.47 -7.42
C LEU A 343 6.25 24.96 -7.59
N TRP A 344 5.76 25.83 -6.72
CA TRP A 344 4.41 26.41 -6.83
C TRP A 344 4.23 27.21 -8.12
N ARG A 345 5.27 27.95 -8.53
CA ARG A 345 5.26 28.67 -9.82
C ARG A 345 5.26 27.70 -11.00
N MET A 346 6.06 26.64 -10.94
CA MET A 346 6.12 25.61 -11.99
C MET A 346 4.83 24.78 -12.08
N ARG A 347 4.18 24.50 -10.95
CA ARG A 347 2.89 23.79 -10.86
C ARG A 347 1.79 24.53 -11.64
N GLY A 348 1.76 25.86 -11.51
CA GLY A 348 0.71 26.68 -12.10
C GLY A 348 -0.68 26.40 -11.50
N PRO A 349 -1.74 27.02 -12.08
CA PRO A 349 -3.09 26.93 -11.53
C PRO A 349 -3.81 25.62 -11.88
N CYS A 350 -3.43 24.93 -12.97
CA CYS A 350 -4.19 23.81 -13.54
C CYS A 350 -3.29 22.59 -13.87
N PRO A 351 -2.62 21.94 -12.90
CA PRO A 351 -1.73 20.80 -13.18
C PRO A 351 -2.46 19.57 -13.73
N GLY A 352 -3.78 19.46 -13.52
CA GLY A 352 -4.62 18.38 -14.04
C GLY A 352 -5.20 18.65 -15.42
N LEU A 353 -4.75 19.69 -16.13
CA LEU A 353 -5.31 20.06 -17.43
C LEU A 353 -5.31 18.90 -18.42
N GLY A 354 -4.22 18.14 -18.48
CA GLY A 354 -4.11 16.97 -19.36
C GLY A 354 -5.19 15.92 -19.09
N SER A 355 -5.33 15.53 -17.83
CA SER A 355 -6.32 14.57 -17.36
C SER A 355 -7.75 15.07 -17.59
N ALA A 356 -8.02 16.36 -17.35
CA ALA A 356 -9.31 16.97 -17.63
C ALA A 356 -9.64 16.94 -19.14
N LEU A 357 -8.69 17.27 -20.01
CA LEU A 357 -8.89 17.20 -21.46
C LEU A 357 -9.13 15.76 -21.94
N THR A 358 -8.42 14.78 -21.38
CA THR A 358 -8.67 13.35 -21.65
C THR A 358 -10.09 12.97 -21.23
N ALA A 359 -10.52 13.32 -20.02
CA ALA A 359 -11.88 13.08 -19.53
C ALA A 359 -12.94 13.79 -20.41
N PHE A 360 -12.62 14.95 -20.99
CA PHE A 360 -13.48 15.64 -21.95
C PHE A 360 -13.66 14.85 -23.27
N GLY A 361 -12.73 13.96 -23.59
CA GLY A 361 -12.69 13.16 -24.82
C GLY A 361 -11.60 13.58 -25.81
N VAL A 362 -10.64 14.43 -25.39
CA VAL A 362 -9.47 14.75 -26.22
C VAL A 362 -8.49 13.58 -26.16
N THR A 363 -8.18 13.01 -27.31
CA THR A 363 -7.18 11.95 -27.40
C THR A 363 -5.79 12.49 -27.03
N ASN A 364 -5.14 11.85 -26.05
CA ASN A 364 -3.85 12.26 -25.48
C ASN A 364 -3.87 13.68 -24.90
N GLY A 365 -4.86 13.96 -24.04
CA GLY A 365 -5.03 15.26 -23.37
C GLY A 365 -3.75 15.78 -22.71
N THR A 366 -2.94 14.90 -22.11
CA THR A 366 -1.63 15.23 -21.50
C THR A 366 -0.68 15.90 -22.48
N LEU A 367 -0.58 15.39 -23.73
CA LEU A 367 0.27 15.99 -24.76
C LEU A 367 -0.27 17.34 -25.23
N VAL A 368 -1.59 17.48 -25.32
CA VAL A 368 -2.22 18.75 -25.68
C VAL A 368 -1.96 19.80 -24.61
N ALA A 369 -2.12 19.43 -23.32
CA ALA A 369 -1.82 20.31 -22.20
C ALA A 369 -0.34 20.75 -22.20
N PHE A 370 0.59 19.83 -22.44
CA PHE A 370 2.01 20.16 -22.53
C PHE A 370 2.34 21.19 -23.62
N GLU A 371 1.78 21.03 -24.82
CA GLU A 371 2.03 21.98 -25.90
C GLU A 371 1.36 23.34 -25.63
N LEU A 372 0.21 23.36 -24.96
CA LEU A 372 -0.43 24.59 -24.49
C LEU A 372 0.45 25.32 -23.46
N GLU A 373 0.98 24.60 -22.48
CA GLU A 373 1.93 25.15 -21.50
C GLU A 373 3.19 25.70 -22.15
N ARG A 374 3.74 24.99 -23.15
CA ARG A 374 4.89 25.46 -23.92
C ARG A 374 4.60 26.76 -24.66
N GLU A 375 3.39 26.88 -25.21
CA GLU A 375 2.95 28.12 -25.87
C GLU A 375 2.72 29.26 -24.88
N LEU A 376 2.24 28.98 -23.66
CA LEU A 376 2.17 29.97 -22.59
C LEU A 376 3.57 30.44 -22.17
N ALA A 377 4.51 29.51 -22.01
CA ALA A 377 5.88 29.82 -21.61
C ALA A 377 6.60 30.72 -22.63
N ARG A 378 6.28 30.60 -23.93
CA ARG A 378 6.81 31.47 -24.99
C ARG A 378 6.39 32.93 -24.87
N GLN A 379 5.28 33.22 -24.18
CA GLN A 379 4.79 34.59 -23.98
C GLN A 379 5.62 35.36 -22.92
N GLY A 380 6.62 34.71 -22.31
CA GLY A 380 7.57 35.31 -21.39
C GLY A 380 7.19 35.16 -19.91
N PRO A 381 8.05 35.61 -18.98
CA PRO A 381 7.88 35.38 -17.54
C PRO A 381 6.64 36.06 -16.93
N ASN A 382 6.05 37.06 -17.60
CA ASN A 382 4.81 37.73 -17.17
C ASN A 382 3.55 37.17 -17.84
N ALA A 383 3.66 36.07 -18.59
CA ALA A 383 2.54 35.44 -19.29
C ALA A 383 1.39 35.08 -18.34
N ASN A 384 0.18 35.04 -18.89
CA ASN A 384 -0.97 34.50 -18.18
C ASN A 384 -0.79 32.98 -18.06
N LEU A 385 -0.62 32.44 -16.85
CA LEU A 385 -0.53 31.00 -16.60
C LEU A 385 -1.87 30.28 -16.67
N ASP A 386 -3.00 30.98 -16.83
CA ASP A 386 -4.29 30.35 -17.07
C ASP A 386 -4.34 29.73 -18.48
N PRO A 387 -4.47 28.39 -18.60
CA PRO A 387 -4.52 27.73 -19.89
C PRO A 387 -5.87 27.88 -20.60
N TRP A 388 -6.95 28.21 -19.89
CA TRP A 388 -8.30 28.15 -20.44
C TRP A 388 -8.57 29.09 -21.62
N PRO A 389 -8.03 30.33 -21.67
CA PRO A 389 -8.12 31.18 -22.86
C PRO A 389 -7.50 30.55 -24.11
N LEU A 390 -6.39 29.81 -23.97
CA LEU A 390 -5.78 29.07 -25.08
C LEU A 390 -6.61 27.84 -25.46
N VAL A 391 -7.11 27.10 -24.47
CA VAL A 391 -8.02 25.97 -24.71
C VAL A 391 -9.25 26.45 -25.49
N ASP A 392 -9.89 27.55 -25.06
CA ASP A 392 -11.04 28.12 -25.76
C ASP A 392 -10.70 28.52 -27.20
N ARG A 393 -9.52 29.08 -27.47
CA ARG A 393 -9.05 29.37 -28.84
C ARG A 393 -8.85 28.10 -29.66
N LEU A 394 -8.21 27.08 -29.08
CA LEU A 394 -7.97 25.79 -29.72
C LEU A 394 -9.28 25.12 -30.18
N PHE A 395 -10.29 25.09 -29.31
CA PHE A 395 -11.59 24.48 -29.62
C PHE A 395 -12.44 25.31 -30.60
N ARG A 396 -12.21 26.62 -30.69
CA ARG A 396 -12.85 27.49 -31.70
C ARG A 396 -12.20 27.38 -33.07
N GLY A 397 -11.02 26.76 -33.18
CA GLY A 397 -10.26 26.65 -34.43
C GLY A 397 -9.69 27.99 -34.88
N ALA A 398 -9.27 28.83 -33.94
CA ALA A 398 -8.62 30.11 -34.23
C ALA A 398 -7.14 29.90 -34.56
N ASP A 399 -6.61 30.67 -35.52
CA ASP A 399 -5.21 30.62 -35.95
C ASP A 399 -4.23 30.85 -34.77
N GLY A 400 -3.11 30.13 -34.77
CA GLY A 400 -1.99 30.35 -33.85
C GLY A 400 -1.56 29.15 -32.99
N LEU A 401 -2.13 27.96 -33.17
CA LEU A 401 -1.72 26.71 -32.50
C LEU A 401 -1.42 25.58 -33.50
N PRO A 402 -0.42 25.75 -34.39
CA PRO A 402 -0.15 24.82 -35.48
C PRO A 402 0.14 23.41 -34.97
N GLY A 403 -0.54 22.41 -35.56
CA GLY A 403 -0.39 20.99 -35.22
C GLY A 403 -1.29 20.49 -34.08
N LEU A 404 -1.79 21.37 -33.20
CA LEU A 404 -2.75 20.98 -32.15
C LEU A 404 -4.17 20.88 -32.66
N GLU A 405 -4.55 21.68 -33.65
CA GLU A 405 -5.90 21.70 -34.22
C GLU A 405 -6.33 20.35 -34.81
N VAL A 406 -5.37 19.57 -35.32
CA VAL A 406 -5.59 18.22 -35.88
C VAL A 406 -6.07 17.24 -34.80
N ARG A 407 -5.71 17.48 -33.53
CA ARG A 407 -6.10 16.66 -32.39
C ARG A 407 -7.53 16.95 -31.91
N ILE A 408 -8.14 18.04 -32.37
CA ILE A 408 -9.49 18.45 -31.99
C ILE A 408 -10.46 18.24 -33.16
N SER A 409 -11.20 17.14 -33.10
CA SER A 409 -12.19 16.76 -34.11
C SER A 409 -13.36 17.76 -34.21
N LYS A 410 -14.07 17.76 -35.34
CA LYS A 410 -15.28 18.57 -35.55
C LYS A 410 -16.35 18.32 -34.47
N SER A 411 -16.53 17.06 -34.05
CA SER A 411 -17.50 16.70 -33.00
C SER A 411 -17.08 17.26 -31.64
N LEU A 412 -15.78 17.25 -31.31
CA LEU A 412 -15.27 17.86 -30.07
C LEU A 412 -15.47 19.39 -30.06
N ARG A 413 -15.26 20.07 -31.19
CA ARG A 413 -15.57 21.52 -31.31
C ARG A 413 -17.06 21.81 -31.09
N GLN A 414 -17.94 20.98 -31.66
CA GLN A 414 -19.38 21.09 -31.44
C GLN A 414 -19.76 20.80 -29.99
N LYS A 415 -19.18 19.78 -29.35
CA LYS A 415 -19.37 19.48 -27.93
C LYS A 415 -18.96 20.66 -27.05
N TRP A 416 -17.80 21.26 -27.33
CA TRP A 416 -17.29 22.44 -26.59
C TRP A 416 -18.21 23.66 -26.72
N ALA A 417 -18.70 23.94 -27.92
CA ALA A 417 -19.58 25.07 -28.19
C ALA A 417 -20.96 24.94 -27.52
N ASN A 418 -21.44 23.72 -27.31
CA ASN A 418 -22.74 23.44 -26.68
C ASN A 418 -22.63 23.03 -25.20
N LEU A 419 -21.44 23.16 -24.60
CA LEU A 419 -21.22 22.78 -23.21
C LEU A 419 -21.94 23.74 -22.27
N ARG A 420 -22.79 23.20 -21.38
CA ARG A 420 -23.43 23.98 -20.32
C ARG A 420 -22.38 24.63 -19.42
N GLU A 421 -22.70 25.79 -18.85
CA GLU A 421 -21.77 26.54 -18.00
C GLU A 421 -21.32 25.73 -16.78
N GLU A 422 -22.24 25.07 -16.09
CA GLU A 422 -21.96 24.18 -14.95
C GLU A 422 -20.97 23.07 -15.33
N ARG A 423 -21.21 22.38 -16.46
CA ARG A 423 -20.35 21.31 -16.94
C ARG A 423 -18.95 21.82 -17.29
N ARG A 424 -18.87 23.01 -17.88
CA ARG A 424 -17.61 23.70 -18.17
C ARG A 424 -16.88 24.05 -16.87
N ALA A 425 -17.60 24.54 -15.86
CA ALA A 425 -17.04 24.85 -14.55
C ALA A 425 -16.47 23.60 -13.87
N LEU A 426 -17.17 22.46 -13.92
CA LEU A 426 -16.65 21.20 -13.39
C LEU A 426 -15.34 20.80 -14.10
N LEU A 427 -15.29 20.87 -15.43
CA LEU A 427 -14.07 20.56 -16.19
C LEU A 427 -12.89 21.45 -15.76
N LYS A 428 -13.15 22.75 -15.56
CA LYS A 428 -12.16 23.69 -15.04
C LYS A 428 -11.71 23.35 -13.62
N LEU A 429 -12.65 23.00 -12.74
CA LEU A 429 -12.37 22.59 -11.37
C LEU A 429 -11.51 21.33 -11.33
N VAL A 430 -11.88 20.27 -12.08
CA VAL A 430 -11.11 19.02 -12.18
C VAL A 430 -9.66 19.28 -12.62
N SER A 431 -9.44 20.24 -13.53
CA SER A 431 -8.09 20.59 -13.97
C SER A 431 -7.19 21.23 -12.90
N ARG A 432 -7.76 21.70 -11.78
CA ARG A 432 -7.00 22.30 -10.66
C ARG A 432 -6.23 21.26 -9.84
N PHE A 433 -6.65 20.01 -9.91
CA PHE A 433 -6.15 18.90 -9.12
C PHE A 433 -5.21 18.04 -9.95
N GLU A 434 -4.10 17.58 -9.37
CA GLU A 434 -3.22 16.61 -10.04
C GLU A 434 -3.82 15.20 -9.96
N LEU A 435 -4.84 14.97 -10.80
CA LEU A 435 -5.53 13.69 -10.94
C LEU A 435 -4.96 12.89 -12.10
N THR A 436 -5.05 11.56 -12.00
CA THR A 436 -4.84 10.69 -13.17
C THR A 436 -5.96 10.89 -14.20
N ALA A 437 -5.74 10.44 -15.44
CA ALA A 437 -6.79 10.47 -16.46
C ALA A 437 -8.01 9.66 -16.04
N ASP A 438 -7.81 8.51 -15.38
CA ASP A 438 -8.88 7.64 -14.90
C ASP A 438 -9.67 8.30 -13.77
N GLN A 439 -8.98 8.92 -12.80
CA GLN A 439 -9.62 9.70 -11.72
C GLN A 439 -10.44 10.87 -12.26
N ALA A 440 -9.89 11.64 -13.22
CA ALA A 440 -10.61 12.74 -13.85
C ALA A 440 -11.82 12.24 -14.65
N THR A 441 -11.68 11.11 -15.36
CA THR A 441 -12.75 10.50 -16.16
C THR A 441 -13.88 9.99 -15.28
N ARG A 442 -13.58 9.33 -14.16
CA ARG A 442 -14.54 8.83 -13.17
C ARG A 442 -15.51 9.90 -12.65
N TYR A 443 -15.02 11.12 -12.45
CA TYR A 443 -15.85 12.21 -11.94
C TYR A 443 -16.45 13.10 -13.02
N TYR A 444 -15.79 13.23 -14.16
CA TYR A 444 -16.37 13.96 -15.27
C TYR A 444 -17.40 13.08 -15.98
N VAL A 445 -17.05 11.93 -16.53
CA VAL A 445 -17.95 11.08 -17.35
C VAL A 445 -18.93 10.31 -16.44
N HIS A 446 -20.23 10.58 -16.56
CA HIS A 446 -21.25 9.94 -15.73
C HIS A 446 -21.47 8.47 -16.09
N GLU A 447 -21.23 8.10 -17.34
CA GLU A 447 -21.34 6.75 -17.87
C GLU A 447 -20.09 5.89 -17.62
N ASP A 448 -19.09 6.39 -16.88
CA ASP A 448 -17.88 5.66 -16.57
C ASP A 448 -18.17 4.37 -15.76
N GLU A 449 -17.59 3.24 -16.19
CA GLU A 449 -17.83 1.94 -15.56
C GLU A 449 -17.29 1.90 -14.13
N THR A 450 -16.15 2.54 -13.87
CA THR A 450 -15.55 2.59 -12.53
C THR A 450 -16.45 3.39 -11.59
N ARG A 451 -16.93 4.57 -12.03
CA ARG A 451 -17.91 5.38 -11.32
C ARG A 451 -19.17 4.59 -10.96
N ALA A 452 -19.72 3.83 -11.91
CA ALA A 452 -20.89 2.98 -11.68
C ALA A 452 -20.59 1.84 -10.70
N SER A 453 -19.43 1.18 -10.82
CA SER A 453 -19.01 0.09 -9.93
C SER A 453 -18.79 0.54 -8.49
N LEU A 454 -18.37 1.79 -8.30
CA LEU A 454 -18.17 2.44 -7.00
C LEU A 454 -19.45 3.10 -6.47
N ARG A 455 -20.54 3.09 -7.26
CA ARG A 455 -21.83 3.69 -6.90
C ARG A 455 -21.72 5.17 -6.51
N ILE A 456 -20.89 5.91 -7.26
CA ILE A 456 -20.69 7.34 -7.04
C ILE A 456 -21.92 8.10 -7.59
N GLU A 457 -22.82 8.45 -6.69
CA GLU A 457 -24.03 9.22 -6.95
C GLU A 457 -23.82 10.69 -6.56
N THR A 458 -23.42 11.51 -7.53
CA THR A 458 -23.27 12.96 -7.34
C THR A 458 -23.43 13.73 -8.65
N THR A 459 -23.91 14.96 -8.55
CA THR A 459 -24.10 15.90 -9.67
C THR A 459 -22.91 16.86 -9.81
N ASP A 460 -22.78 17.49 -10.98
CA ASP A 460 -21.76 18.53 -11.20
C ASP A 460 -21.90 19.68 -10.20
N ALA A 461 -23.13 20.15 -9.94
CA ALA A 461 -23.44 21.18 -8.94
C ALA A 461 -22.98 20.82 -7.52
N GLU A 462 -23.13 19.56 -7.09
CA GLU A 462 -22.69 19.11 -5.77
C GLU A 462 -21.16 19.13 -5.65
N ILE A 463 -20.45 18.61 -6.67
CA ILE A 463 -18.98 18.67 -6.71
C ILE A 463 -18.49 20.13 -6.74
N LEU A 464 -19.15 20.98 -7.53
CA LEU A 464 -18.83 22.40 -7.57
C LEU A 464 -19.08 23.07 -6.21
N GLY A 465 -20.15 22.73 -5.50
CA GLY A 465 -20.43 23.24 -4.16
C GLY A 465 -19.47 22.72 -3.10
N ASN A 466 -18.92 21.53 -3.30
CA ASN A 466 -17.98 20.91 -2.39
C ASN A 466 -16.95 20.03 -3.12
N PRO A 467 -15.79 20.60 -3.51
CA PRO A 467 -14.79 19.86 -4.27
C PRO A 467 -14.18 18.68 -3.50
N TYR A 468 -14.25 18.64 -2.16
CA TYR A 468 -13.76 17.50 -1.37
C TYR A 468 -14.59 16.22 -1.55
N LEU A 469 -15.77 16.29 -2.18
CA LEU A 469 -16.52 15.10 -2.59
C LEU A 469 -15.72 14.19 -3.53
N LEU A 470 -14.78 14.76 -4.30
CA LEU A 470 -13.85 13.98 -5.15
C LEU A 470 -12.99 13.01 -4.33
N PHE A 471 -12.70 13.30 -3.07
CA PHE A 471 -12.02 12.39 -2.15
C PHE A 471 -13.02 11.51 -1.41
N GLU A 472 -14.06 12.10 -0.82
CA GLU A 472 -14.98 11.41 0.09
C GLU A 472 -15.74 10.26 -0.58
N LEU A 473 -16.10 10.42 -1.86
CA LEU A 473 -16.81 9.41 -2.64
C LEU A 473 -15.86 8.40 -3.32
N ASP A 474 -14.55 8.62 -3.24
CA ASP A 474 -13.54 7.84 -3.97
C ASP A 474 -12.75 6.87 -3.08
N THR A 475 -13.02 6.86 -1.78
CA THR A 475 -12.25 6.12 -0.76
C THR A 475 -12.18 4.61 -0.99
N GLU A 476 -13.09 4.05 -1.79
CA GLU A 476 -13.15 2.64 -2.15
C GLU A 476 -12.63 2.34 -3.55
N ALA A 477 -12.11 3.32 -4.28
CA ALA A 477 -11.50 3.10 -5.57
C ALA A 477 -10.18 2.31 -5.44
N PRO A 478 -9.76 1.55 -6.46
CA PRO A 478 -8.44 0.92 -6.48
C PRO A 478 -7.29 1.95 -6.40
N ASP A 479 -7.48 3.12 -6.99
CA ASP A 479 -6.59 4.29 -6.99
C ASP A 479 -7.32 5.52 -6.41
N PRO A 480 -7.55 5.55 -5.09
CA PRO A 480 -8.36 6.59 -4.47
C PRO A 480 -7.70 7.97 -4.56
N ILE A 481 -8.50 9.00 -4.82
CA ILE A 481 -8.06 10.39 -4.78
C ILE A 481 -7.81 10.78 -3.32
N GLY A 482 -6.57 11.11 -2.97
CA GLY A 482 -6.23 11.55 -1.62
C GLY A 482 -6.75 12.96 -1.30
N VAL A 483 -7.12 13.21 -0.04
CA VAL A 483 -7.61 14.52 0.42
C VAL A 483 -6.61 15.65 0.13
N ARG A 484 -5.30 15.36 0.25
CA ARG A 484 -4.21 16.32 0.01
C ARG A 484 -4.12 16.75 -1.45
N THR A 485 -4.49 15.90 -2.41
CA THR A 485 -4.54 16.24 -3.84
C THR A 485 -5.60 17.31 -4.10
N ILE A 486 -6.76 17.17 -3.45
CA ILE A 486 -7.82 18.18 -3.53
C ILE A 486 -7.40 19.45 -2.78
N ASP A 487 -6.87 19.30 -1.57
CA ASP A 487 -6.47 20.44 -0.73
C ASP A 487 -5.46 21.36 -1.43
N ARG A 488 -4.40 20.80 -2.03
CA ARG A 488 -3.38 21.56 -2.80
C ARG A 488 -3.97 22.29 -4.02
N GLY A 489 -5.02 21.76 -4.65
CA GLY A 489 -5.66 22.41 -5.78
C GLY A 489 -6.60 23.56 -5.37
N LEU A 490 -7.13 23.52 -4.15
CA LEU A 490 -7.97 24.57 -3.58
C LEU A 490 -7.12 25.68 -2.91
N PHE A 491 -6.10 25.28 -2.15
CA PHE A 491 -5.17 26.16 -1.46
C PHE A 491 -3.83 26.22 -2.19
N LEU A 492 -3.82 26.95 -3.31
CA LEU A 492 -2.58 27.32 -3.98
C LEU A 492 -1.81 28.33 -3.13
N ASP A 493 -0.50 28.43 -3.39
CA ASP A 493 0.32 29.55 -2.93
C ASP A 493 -0.38 30.90 -3.19
N ASP A 494 -0.29 31.82 -2.23
CA ASP A 494 -1.04 33.09 -2.25
C ASP A 494 -0.81 33.89 -3.54
N SER A 495 0.41 33.85 -4.10
CA SER A 495 0.72 34.57 -5.35
C SER A 495 -0.07 34.02 -6.55
N VAL A 496 -0.28 32.70 -6.60
CA VAL A 496 -1.06 32.02 -7.65
C VAL A 496 -2.55 32.16 -7.36
N ARG A 497 -2.96 31.97 -6.10
CA ARG A 497 -4.36 32.01 -5.67
C ARG A 497 -5.00 33.37 -5.88
N MET A 498 -4.30 34.47 -5.55
CA MET A 498 -4.80 35.83 -5.77
C MET A 498 -4.97 36.14 -7.26
N ARG A 499 -4.10 35.59 -8.12
CA ARG A 499 -4.16 35.80 -9.58
C ARG A 499 -5.21 34.90 -10.25
N TYR A 500 -5.45 33.72 -9.70
CA TYR A 500 -6.33 32.69 -10.27
C TYR A 500 -7.32 32.14 -9.23
N PRO A 501 -8.19 32.98 -8.64
CA PRO A 501 -9.11 32.54 -7.61
C PRO A 501 -10.12 31.53 -8.16
N LEU A 502 -10.58 30.61 -7.31
CA LEU A 502 -11.69 29.75 -7.63
C LEU A 502 -13.00 30.55 -7.59
N PRO A 503 -13.89 30.38 -8.58
CA PRO A 503 -15.21 31.00 -8.54
C PRO A 503 -16.11 30.32 -7.50
N GLU A 504 -17.12 31.04 -7.02
CA GLU A 504 -18.24 30.43 -6.30
C GLU A 504 -18.97 29.41 -7.19
N PRO A 505 -19.47 28.29 -6.65
CA PRO A 505 -19.48 27.91 -5.22
C PRO A 505 -18.25 27.10 -4.76
N SER A 506 -17.29 26.85 -5.66
CA SER A 506 -16.11 26.01 -5.40
C SER A 506 -15.02 26.69 -4.59
N ARG A 507 -15.16 27.99 -4.35
CA ARG A 507 -14.21 28.79 -3.59
C ARG A 507 -14.16 28.30 -2.14
N VAL A 508 -12.97 27.92 -1.69
CA VAL A 508 -12.67 27.50 -0.31
C VAL A 508 -11.52 28.38 0.16
N ASP A 509 -11.83 29.42 0.92
CA ASP A 509 -10.84 30.44 1.25
C ASP A 509 -10.31 30.42 2.68
N ASP A 510 -11.08 29.83 3.59
CA ASP A 510 -10.77 29.73 4.99
C ASP A 510 -10.08 28.40 5.30
N ALA A 511 -8.96 28.46 6.02
CA ALA A 511 -8.24 27.28 6.48
C ALA A 511 -9.10 26.35 7.34
N THR A 512 -10.16 26.89 7.95
CA THR A 512 -11.15 26.16 8.77
C THR A 512 -12.51 25.99 8.10
N ASP A 513 -12.60 26.11 6.76
CA ASP A 513 -13.85 25.86 6.03
C ASP A 513 -14.46 24.50 6.41
N PRO A 514 -15.75 24.41 6.76
CA PRO A 514 -16.38 23.17 7.23
C PRO A 514 -16.23 21.99 6.25
N ARG A 515 -16.18 22.26 4.93
CA ARG A 515 -15.98 21.25 3.89
C ARG A 515 -14.59 20.62 4.00
N ARG A 516 -13.56 21.46 4.18
CA ARG A 516 -12.16 21.05 4.38
C ARG A 516 -11.98 20.31 5.69
N VAL A 517 -12.52 20.84 6.78
CA VAL A 517 -12.41 20.22 8.12
C VAL A 517 -13.06 18.84 8.11
N ARG A 518 -14.27 18.70 7.57
CA ARG A 518 -14.95 17.42 7.44
C ARG A 518 -14.15 16.41 6.62
N ALA A 519 -13.55 16.84 5.51
CA ALA A 519 -12.70 15.99 4.69
C ALA A 519 -11.46 15.48 5.45
N PHE A 520 -10.79 16.36 6.22
CA PHE A 520 -9.67 15.92 7.06
C PHE A 520 -10.09 15.04 8.23
N VAL A 521 -11.27 15.26 8.83
CA VAL A 521 -11.81 14.34 9.84
C VAL A 521 -12.06 12.96 9.21
N ALA A 522 -12.67 12.90 8.02
CA ALA A 522 -12.89 11.64 7.31
C ALA A 522 -11.56 10.93 6.96
N ASP A 523 -10.57 11.66 6.46
CA ASP A 523 -9.21 11.15 6.17
C ASP A 523 -8.53 10.55 7.41
N ARG A 524 -8.68 11.19 8.58
CA ARG A 524 -8.17 10.65 9.85
C ARG A 524 -8.89 9.39 10.31
N LEU A 525 -10.20 9.31 10.10
CA LEU A 525 -10.97 8.11 10.41
C LEU A 525 -10.64 6.95 9.48
N LEU A 526 -10.36 7.21 8.20
CA LEU A 526 -9.88 6.20 7.26
C LEU A 526 -8.50 5.65 7.67
N ALA A 527 -7.58 6.54 8.07
CA ALA A 527 -6.28 6.15 8.58
C ALA A 527 -6.40 5.29 9.85
N ALA A 528 -7.26 5.68 10.80
CA ALA A 528 -7.56 4.88 11.99
C ALA A 528 -8.16 3.50 11.62
N GLY A 529 -9.02 3.45 10.60
CA GLY A 529 -9.56 2.20 10.04
C GLY A 529 -8.50 1.24 9.52
N ALA A 530 -7.43 1.74 8.90
CA ALA A 530 -6.30 0.94 8.47
C ALA A 530 -5.49 0.37 9.64
N GLU A 531 -5.48 1.05 10.78
CA GLU A 531 -4.90 0.58 12.06
C GLU A 531 -5.83 -0.38 12.82
N GLY A 532 -7.08 -0.54 12.36
CA GLY A 532 -8.08 -1.45 12.94
C GLY A 532 -9.18 -0.76 13.77
N ASP A 533 -9.12 0.55 13.96
CA ASP A 533 -10.10 1.32 14.73
C ASP A 533 -11.34 1.68 13.90
N THR A 534 -12.54 1.55 14.46
CA THR A 534 -13.81 1.93 13.79
C THR A 534 -14.38 3.26 14.27
N LEU A 535 -13.72 3.90 15.22
CA LEU A 535 -14.04 5.22 15.76
C LEU A 535 -12.78 5.87 16.32
N ARG A 536 -12.75 7.20 16.43
CA ARG A 536 -11.61 7.94 16.98
C ARG A 536 -12.07 9.06 17.91
N PRO A 537 -11.49 9.23 19.12
CA PRO A 537 -11.84 10.34 20.00
C PRO A 537 -11.62 11.70 19.35
N ARG A 538 -12.49 12.68 19.62
CA ARG A 538 -12.38 14.04 19.05
C ARG A 538 -11.01 14.67 19.34
N SER A 539 -10.53 14.54 20.57
CA SER A 539 -9.22 15.07 20.99
C SER A 539 -8.08 14.50 20.17
N ARG A 540 -8.12 13.21 19.85
CA ARG A 540 -7.12 12.57 19.00
C ARG A 540 -7.22 13.15 17.58
N VAL A 541 -8.40 13.19 16.98
CA VAL A 541 -8.59 13.73 15.62
C VAL A 541 -8.04 15.15 15.51
N ILE A 542 -8.26 16.00 16.51
CA ILE A 542 -7.67 17.36 16.57
C ILE A 542 -6.14 17.31 16.49
N GLN A 543 -5.50 16.51 17.35
CA GLN A 543 -4.03 16.38 17.37
C GLN A 543 -3.50 15.87 16.03
N GLU A 544 -4.19 14.91 15.43
CA GLU A 544 -3.86 14.26 14.16
C GLU A 544 -3.94 15.24 12.99
N ILE A 545 -5.01 16.03 12.90
CA ILE A 545 -5.17 17.07 11.87
C ILE A 545 -4.11 18.16 12.03
N ARG A 546 -3.85 18.62 13.27
CA ARG A 546 -2.84 19.64 13.54
C ARG A 546 -1.41 19.18 13.24
N ALA A 547 -1.17 17.86 13.22
CA ALA A 547 0.13 17.27 12.90
C ALA A 547 0.36 17.07 11.39
N LEU A 548 -0.64 17.34 10.55
CA LEU A 548 -0.53 17.22 9.10
C LEU A 548 0.40 18.25 8.49
N GLU A 549 1.13 17.80 7.46
CA GLU A 549 2.01 18.64 6.64
C GLU A 549 1.22 19.21 5.46
N ILE A 550 0.37 20.20 5.77
CA ILE A 550 -0.51 20.87 4.80
C ILE A 550 -0.37 22.39 4.92
N GLU A 551 -0.55 23.08 3.80
CA GLU A 551 -0.46 24.53 3.70
C GLU A 551 -1.72 25.08 3.01
N PRO A 552 -2.45 26.02 3.64
CA PRO A 552 -2.25 26.52 5.00
C PRO A 552 -2.55 25.43 6.06
N PRO A 553 -1.96 25.50 7.26
CA PRO A 553 -2.32 24.63 8.36
C PRO A 553 -3.84 24.64 8.62
N CYS A 554 -4.38 23.55 9.15
CA CYS A 554 -5.80 23.46 9.54
C CYS A 554 -5.90 23.54 11.08
N PRO A 555 -6.04 24.75 11.66
CA PRO A 555 -5.94 24.96 13.11
C PRO A 555 -7.25 24.59 13.82
N VAL A 556 -7.63 23.32 13.76
CA VAL A 556 -8.81 22.82 14.47
C VAL A 556 -8.59 22.77 15.98
N ASP A 557 -9.66 22.99 16.73
CA ASP A 557 -9.74 22.80 18.17
C ASP A 557 -11.12 22.25 18.57
N SER A 558 -11.33 22.07 19.86
CA SER A 558 -12.57 21.49 20.40
C SER A 558 -13.81 22.35 20.11
N ASP A 559 -13.67 23.67 20.17
CA ASP A 559 -14.80 24.59 20.05
C ASP A 559 -15.21 24.72 18.59
N LEU A 560 -14.23 24.84 17.69
CA LEU A 560 -14.45 24.85 16.25
C LEU A 560 -15.14 23.57 15.79
N LEU A 561 -14.62 22.40 16.20
CA LEU A 561 -15.23 21.13 15.78
C LEU A 561 -16.66 21.00 16.31
N ALA A 562 -16.92 21.37 17.56
CA ALA A 562 -18.27 21.34 18.12
C ALA A 562 -19.27 22.21 17.32
N ILE A 563 -18.83 23.37 16.81
CA ILE A 563 -19.67 24.24 15.96
C ILE A 563 -19.92 23.58 14.59
N GLN A 564 -18.94 22.87 14.04
CA GLN A 564 -18.99 22.30 12.69
C GLN A 564 -19.56 20.88 12.62
N GLU A 565 -19.64 20.15 13.73
CA GLU A 565 -20.19 18.80 13.83
C GLU A 565 -21.55 18.60 13.10
N PRO A 566 -22.51 19.55 13.13
CA PRO A 566 -23.75 19.42 12.36
C PRO A 566 -23.55 19.32 10.83
N SER A 567 -22.44 19.87 10.31
CA SER A 567 -22.08 19.82 8.89
C SER A 567 -21.36 18.53 8.47
N PHE A 568 -20.99 17.67 9.43
CA PHE A 568 -20.22 16.45 9.17
C PHE A 568 -21.03 15.34 8.50
N ALA A 569 -22.35 15.35 8.68
CA ALA A 569 -23.25 14.47 7.96
C ALA A 569 -23.27 14.80 6.45
N PRO A 570 -23.43 13.79 5.58
CA PRO A 570 -23.69 12.39 5.88
C PRO A 570 -22.41 11.53 6.02
N VAL A 571 -21.22 12.11 5.97
CA VAL A 571 -19.96 11.33 5.86
C VAL A 571 -19.43 10.89 7.21
N VAL A 572 -19.50 11.77 8.21
CA VAL A 572 -19.00 11.52 9.56
C VAL A 572 -20.14 11.68 10.56
N ARG A 573 -20.22 10.72 11.48
CA ARG A 573 -21.16 10.71 12.59
C ARG A 573 -20.44 11.00 13.90
N VAL A 574 -21.05 11.84 14.71
CA VAL A 574 -20.64 12.06 16.11
C VAL A 574 -21.26 10.97 16.98
N VAL A 575 -20.42 10.31 17.77
CA VAL A 575 -20.80 9.27 18.72
C VAL A 575 -20.25 9.61 20.11
N GLN A 576 -20.82 9.02 21.16
CA GLN A 576 -20.33 9.21 22.53
C GLN A 576 -19.62 7.96 23.02
N LEU A 577 -18.47 8.17 23.65
CA LEU A 577 -17.75 7.13 24.39
C LEU A 577 -18.46 6.83 25.72
N ALA A 578 -18.08 5.72 26.37
CA ALA A 578 -18.67 5.32 27.65
C ALA A 578 -18.47 6.34 28.78
N ASN A 579 -17.42 7.16 28.70
CA ASN A 579 -17.15 8.24 29.64
C ASN A 579 -17.90 9.55 29.30
N GLY A 580 -18.69 9.58 28.22
CA GLY A 580 -19.43 10.74 27.74
C GLY A 580 -18.68 11.62 26.75
N ASP A 581 -17.39 11.36 26.49
CA ASP A 581 -16.60 12.17 25.57
C ASP A 581 -17.04 11.96 24.11
N PRO A 582 -17.01 13.01 23.27
CA PRO A 582 -17.32 12.89 21.86
C PRO A 582 -16.21 12.17 21.08
N ALA A 583 -16.64 11.32 20.17
CA ALA A 583 -15.81 10.64 19.20
C ALA A 583 -16.46 10.71 17.82
N TYR A 584 -15.67 10.46 16.78
CA TYR A 584 -16.13 10.45 15.40
C TYR A 584 -16.02 9.05 14.81
N GLN A 585 -16.95 8.73 13.93
CA GLN A 585 -17.03 7.49 13.19
C GLN A 585 -17.47 7.78 11.76
N LEU A 586 -16.90 7.08 10.77
CA LEU A 586 -17.40 7.16 9.40
C LEU A 586 -18.82 6.60 9.35
N GLU A 587 -19.73 7.25 8.63
CA GLU A 587 -21.13 6.81 8.56
C GLU A 587 -21.27 5.37 8.07
N ARG A 588 -20.43 4.95 7.13
CA ARG A 588 -20.39 3.56 6.66
C ARG A 588 -20.00 2.57 7.76
N ALA A 589 -18.97 2.89 8.55
CA ALA A 589 -18.58 2.07 9.70
C ALA A 589 -19.71 2.02 10.74
N HIS A 590 -20.42 3.14 10.93
CA HIS A 590 -21.61 3.17 11.78
C HIS A 590 -22.69 2.21 11.26
N GLN A 591 -23.03 2.26 9.97
CA GLN A 591 -24.02 1.37 9.34
C GLN A 591 -23.66 -0.11 9.53
N PHE A 592 -22.38 -0.47 9.33
CA PHE A 592 -21.91 -1.83 9.58
C PHE A 592 -22.06 -2.25 11.03
N SER A 593 -21.56 -1.43 11.96
CA SER A 593 -21.65 -1.72 13.40
C SER A 593 -23.11 -1.82 13.87
N PHE A 594 -24.00 -0.97 13.34
CA PHE A 594 -25.42 -0.98 13.64
C PHE A 594 -26.08 -2.26 13.14
N LEU A 595 -25.83 -2.65 11.88
CA LEU A 595 -26.40 -3.86 11.30
C LEU A 595 -25.98 -5.11 12.09
N ILE A 596 -24.69 -5.21 12.45
CA ILE A 596 -24.17 -6.32 13.27
C ILE A 596 -24.86 -6.33 14.63
N ARG A 597 -24.88 -5.18 15.33
CA ARG A 597 -25.48 -5.06 16.67
C ARG A 597 -26.95 -5.44 16.66
N ASP A 598 -27.73 -4.89 15.72
CA ASP A 598 -29.15 -5.17 15.57
C ASP A 598 -29.40 -6.65 15.25
N ALA A 599 -28.65 -7.22 14.32
CA ALA A 599 -28.75 -8.63 13.94
C ALA A 599 -28.44 -9.58 15.10
N VAL A 600 -27.42 -9.29 15.90
CA VAL A 600 -27.00 -10.08 17.06
C VAL A 600 -28.04 -9.98 18.19
N ILE A 601 -28.46 -8.77 18.56
CA ILE A 601 -29.42 -8.54 19.65
C ILE A 601 -30.78 -9.17 19.33
N LYS A 602 -31.31 -8.97 18.11
CA LYS A 602 -32.59 -9.55 17.69
C LYS A 602 -32.55 -11.08 17.70
N ARG A 603 -31.46 -11.69 17.22
CA ARG A 603 -31.30 -13.16 17.20
C ARG A 603 -31.15 -13.72 18.61
N ARG A 604 -30.37 -13.07 19.49
CA ARG A 604 -30.20 -13.46 20.90
C ARG A 604 -31.53 -13.49 21.66
N ARG A 605 -32.42 -12.52 21.39
CA ARG A 605 -33.76 -12.43 22.00
C ARG A 605 -34.83 -13.26 21.28
N GLY A 606 -34.50 -13.87 20.15
CA GLY A 606 -35.46 -14.60 19.33
C GLY A 606 -35.87 -15.93 19.95
N ILE A 607 -37.00 -16.46 19.48
CA ILE A 607 -37.53 -17.76 19.91
C ILE A 607 -36.51 -18.85 19.55
N ARG A 608 -36.13 -19.64 20.56
CA ARG A 608 -35.20 -20.77 20.41
C ARG A 608 -35.87 -21.92 19.69
N HIS A 609 -35.09 -22.64 18.88
CA HIS A 609 -35.55 -23.86 18.21
C HIS A 609 -35.67 -25.01 19.21
N THR A 610 -36.77 -25.74 19.14
CA THR A 610 -37.04 -26.89 20.01
C THR A 610 -37.08 -28.16 19.20
N ALA A 611 -36.18 -29.10 19.48
CA ALA A 611 -36.26 -30.47 18.98
C ALA A 611 -35.57 -31.42 19.96
N SER A 612 -36.17 -32.59 20.22
CA SER A 612 -35.57 -33.64 21.04
C SER A 612 -34.65 -34.50 20.18
N ILE A 613 -33.40 -34.06 20.00
CA ILE A 613 -32.40 -34.75 19.19
C ILE A 613 -31.40 -35.44 20.12
N PRO A 614 -31.15 -36.76 19.98
CA PRO A 614 -30.17 -37.48 20.82
C PRO A 614 -28.74 -37.18 20.36
N TRP A 615 -28.26 -35.95 20.60
CA TRP A 615 -26.95 -35.46 20.15
C TRP A 615 -25.79 -36.33 20.61
N ARG A 616 -25.85 -36.83 21.84
CA ARG A 616 -24.85 -37.74 22.39
C ARG A 616 -24.71 -39.02 21.56
N GLN A 617 -25.83 -39.70 21.32
CA GLN A 617 -25.84 -40.92 20.52
C GLN A 617 -25.34 -40.70 19.08
N ARG A 618 -25.66 -39.55 18.48
CA ARG A 618 -25.15 -39.21 17.13
C ARG A 618 -23.65 -38.96 17.11
N LEU A 619 -23.11 -38.29 18.14
CA LEU A 619 -21.67 -38.11 18.30
C LEU A 619 -20.97 -39.45 18.52
N ASP A 620 -21.54 -40.33 19.34
CA ASP A 620 -20.97 -41.65 19.61
C ASP A 620 -20.85 -42.45 18.30
N ASN A 621 -21.95 -42.52 17.53
CA ASN A 621 -21.95 -43.18 16.23
C ASN A 621 -20.92 -42.59 15.25
N GLU A 622 -20.69 -41.27 15.27
CA GLU A 622 -19.73 -40.63 14.38
C GLU A 622 -18.28 -40.91 14.79
N PHE A 623 -17.97 -40.93 16.09
CA PHE A 623 -16.63 -41.27 16.57
C PHE A 623 -16.30 -42.75 16.45
N ASP A 624 -17.32 -43.62 16.49
CA ASP A 624 -17.15 -45.07 16.43
C ASP A 624 -17.16 -45.63 14.98
N ARG A 625 -17.52 -44.80 13.98
CA ARG A 625 -17.40 -45.07 12.53
C ARG A 625 -15.92 -45.18 12.12
N GLY A 626 -15.29 -46.30 12.46
CA GLY A 626 -13.90 -46.62 12.10
C GLY A 626 -13.15 -47.48 13.11
N ASN A 627 -13.69 -47.72 14.31
CA ASN A 627 -13.09 -48.59 15.32
C ASN A 627 -13.97 -49.83 15.55
N ALA A 628 -13.45 -51.01 15.19
CA ALA A 628 -14.12 -52.30 15.38
C ALA A 628 -14.15 -52.81 16.84
N ALA A 629 -13.76 -51.99 17.83
CA ALA A 629 -13.76 -52.36 19.24
C ALA A 629 -14.22 -51.19 20.12
N GLN A 630 -15.30 -51.42 20.87
CA GLN A 630 -15.75 -50.59 22.00
C GLN A 630 -14.74 -50.70 23.15
N ALA A 631 -13.61 -50.00 23.05
CA ALA A 631 -12.74 -49.82 24.21
C ALA A 631 -13.47 -48.98 25.28
N PRO A 632 -13.25 -49.21 26.59
CA PRO A 632 -13.81 -48.37 27.63
C PRO A 632 -13.45 -46.91 27.40
N LEU A 633 -14.44 -46.01 27.44
CA LEU A 633 -14.21 -44.57 27.39
C LEU A 633 -13.45 -44.17 28.67
N ASP A 634 -12.29 -43.54 28.52
CA ASP A 634 -11.65 -42.89 29.66
C ASP A 634 -12.45 -41.65 30.10
N ALA A 635 -12.16 -41.13 31.29
CA ALA A 635 -12.88 -40.00 31.86
C ALA A 635 -12.78 -38.72 31.00
N GLN A 636 -11.69 -38.56 30.24
CA GLN A 636 -11.44 -37.40 29.40
C GLN A 636 -12.26 -37.47 28.10
N GLU A 637 -12.34 -38.65 27.47
CA GLU A 637 -13.17 -38.90 26.29
C GLU A 637 -14.66 -38.77 26.63
N GLU A 638 -15.09 -39.26 27.80
CA GLU A 638 -16.46 -39.05 28.30
C GLU A 638 -16.76 -37.57 28.50
N ALA A 639 -15.85 -36.83 29.13
CA ALA A 639 -15.98 -35.37 29.31
C ALA A 639 -16.04 -34.64 27.97
N ALA A 640 -15.21 -35.03 26.99
CA ALA A 640 -15.21 -34.46 25.64
C ALA A 640 -16.54 -34.73 24.90
N ARG A 641 -17.09 -35.95 24.99
CA ARG A 641 -18.37 -36.30 24.36
C ARG A 641 -19.53 -35.56 25.03
N ARG A 642 -19.51 -35.40 26.36
CA ARG A 642 -20.49 -34.59 27.11
C ARG A 642 -20.45 -33.12 26.70
N GLU A 643 -19.25 -32.54 26.62
CA GLU A 643 -19.05 -31.14 26.19
C GLU A 643 -19.58 -30.91 24.76
N LYS A 644 -19.20 -31.77 23.82
CA LYS A 644 -19.61 -31.65 22.41
C LYS A 644 -21.12 -31.84 22.22
N ALA A 645 -21.75 -32.72 23.00
CA ALA A 645 -23.20 -32.94 22.95
C ALA A 645 -23.97 -31.70 23.44
N ALA A 646 -23.54 -31.11 24.56
CA ALA A 646 -24.12 -29.86 25.08
C ALA A 646 -23.92 -28.69 24.10
N ALA A 647 -22.75 -28.58 23.48
CA ALA A 647 -22.49 -27.60 22.45
C ALA A 647 -23.41 -27.78 21.23
N LEU A 648 -23.59 -29.01 20.72
CA LEU A 648 -24.53 -29.27 19.60
C LEU A 648 -25.97 -28.87 19.92
N GLU A 649 -26.42 -29.15 21.14
CA GLU A 649 -27.75 -28.77 21.61
C GLU A 649 -27.93 -27.24 21.59
N GLU A 650 -26.97 -26.50 22.11
CA GLU A 650 -26.99 -25.03 22.09
C GLU A 650 -26.91 -24.46 20.67
N LEU A 651 -25.99 -24.98 19.84
CA LEU A 651 -25.83 -24.57 18.44
C LEU A 651 -27.09 -24.80 17.61
N TYR A 652 -27.85 -25.86 17.91
CA TYR A 652 -29.12 -26.13 17.25
C TYR A 652 -30.24 -25.21 17.75
N ALA A 653 -30.32 -24.99 19.05
CA ALA A 653 -31.41 -24.26 19.69
C ALA A 653 -31.32 -22.74 19.44
N ALA A 654 -30.11 -22.18 19.41
CA ALA A 654 -29.91 -20.74 19.31
C ALA A 654 -30.06 -20.21 17.88
N ARG A 655 -30.60 -18.99 17.73
CA ARG A 655 -30.66 -18.31 16.42
C ARG A 655 -29.35 -17.63 16.03
N ILE A 656 -28.52 -17.34 17.02
CA ILE A 656 -27.13 -16.94 16.87
C ILE A 656 -26.32 -17.69 17.92
N SER A 657 -25.15 -18.19 17.56
CA SER A 657 -24.25 -18.82 18.52
C SER A 657 -22.79 -18.64 18.13
N VAL A 658 -21.92 -18.65 19.14
CA VAL A 658 -20.47 -18.75 18.95
C VAL A 658 -20.01 -20.15 19.31
N LEU A 659 -19.18 -20.75 18.46
CA LEU A 659 -18.46 -22.00 18.73
C LEU A 659 -16.97 -21.68 18.86
N ILE A 660 -16.50 -21.65 20.10
CA ILE A 660 -15.13 -21.31 20.45
C ILE A 660 -14.35 -22.59 20.72
N GLY A 661 -13.07 -22.60 20.38
CA GLY A 661 -12.17 -23.65 20.84
C GLY A 661 -10.81 -23.55 20.15
N PRO A 662 -9.74 -23.99 20.80
CA PRO A 662 -8.42 -24.04 20.19
C PRO A 662 -8.38 -25.05 19.03
N ALA A 663 -7.24 -25.12 18.34
CA ALA A 663 -6.99 -26.18 17.36
C ALA A 663 -7.08 -27.57 18.05
N GLY A 664 -7.63 -28.56 17.35
CA GLY A 664 -7.68 -29.94 17.85
C GLY A 664 -8.81 -30.30 18.82
N THR A 665 -9.73 -29.38 19.17
CA THR A 665 -10.91 -29.71 20.02
C THR A 665 -12.09 -30.34 19.28
N GLY A 666 -12.00 -30.46 17.95
CA GLY A 666 -13.01 -31.14 17.14
C GLY A 666 -14.20 -30.27 16.75
N LYS A 667 -14.05 -28.93 16.70
CA LYS A 667 -15.07 -27.98 16.20
C LYS A 667 -15.71 -28.48 14.90
N THR A 668 -14.89 -28.86 13.92
CA THR A 668 -15.38 -29.30 12.61
C THR A 668 -16.18 -30.59 12.66
N THR A 669 -15.88 -31.49 13.60
CA THR A 669 -16.66 -32.70 13.82
C THR A 669 -18.05 -32.36 14.36
N LEU A 670 -18.19 -31.38 15.28
CA LEU A 670 -19.52 -30.90 15.69
C LEU A 670 -20.30 -30.35 14.50
N LEU A 671 -19.68 -29.50 13.68
CA LEU A 671 -20.35 -28.91 12.52
C LEU A 671 -20.84 -30.00 11.56
N LYS A 672 -20.04 -31.05 11.32
CA LYS A 672 -20.47 -32.22 10.54
C LYS A 672 -21.71 -32.89 11.12
N VAL A 673 -21.72 -33.18 12.42
CA VAL A 673 -22.88 -33.81 13.09
C VAL A 673 -24.12 -32.91 13.03
N LEU A 674 -23.96 -31.61 13.30
CA LEU A 674 -25.04 -30.62 13.22
C LEU A 674 -25.64 -30.54 11.82
N CYS A 675 -24.80 -30.41 10.78
CA CYS A 675 -25.24 -30.31 9.39
C CYS A 675 -25.82 -31.62 8.84
N SER A 676 -25.51 -32.77 9.46
CA SER A 676 -26.12 -34.05 9.11
C SER A 676 -27.54 -34.20 9.66
N GLU A 677 -27.96 -33.32 10.58
CA GLU A 677 -29.31 -33.29 11.12
C GLU A 677 -30.32 -32.95 10.00
N ARG A 678 -31.39 -33.73 9.91
CA ARG A 678 -32.39 -33.65 8.85
C ARG A 678 -32.98 -32.25 8.66
N THR A 679 -33.48 -31.62 9.72
CA THR A 679 -34.05 -30.28 9.72
C THR A 679 -33.03 -29.20 9.33
N VAL A 680 -31.76 -29.38 9.71
CA VAL A 680 -30.67 -28.47 9.32
C VAL A 680 -30.34 -28.65 7.83
N LYS A 681 -30.21 -29.89 7.38
CA LYS A 681 -29.86 -30.24 6.01
C LYS A 681 -30.96 -29.85 5.01
N GLU A 682 -32.21 -30.16 5.32
CA GLU A 682 -33.38 -29.85 4.48
C GLU A 682 -33.62 -28.33 4.38
N GLY A 683 -33.24 -27.56 5.41
CA GLY A 683 -33.31 -26.10 5.40
C GLY A 683 -32.19 -25.40 4.62
N GLY A 684 -31.20 -26.12 4.09
CA GLY A 684 -30.07 -25.52 3.40
C GLY A 684 -29.00 -24.96 4.36
N VAL A 685 -27.74 -25.29 4.06
CA VAL A 685 -26.57 -24.92 4.86
C VAL A 685 -25.60 -24.10 4.01
N LEU A 686 -25.25 -22.91 4.48
CA LEU A 686 -24.20 -22.08 3.92
C LEU A 686 -22.94 -22.17 4.77
N LEU A 687 -21.85 -22.63 4.17
CA LEU A 687 -20.53 -22.72 4.81
C LEU A 687 -19.62 -21.63 4.24
N LEU A 688 -19.14 -20.74 5.10
CA LEU A 688 -18.26 -19.63 4.74
C LEU A 688 -16.95 -19.69 5.51
N ALA A 689 -15.87 -19.26 4.87
CA ALA A 689 -14.58 -19.01 5.50
C ALA A 689 -13.91 -17.77 4.89
N PRO A 690 -13.03 -17.05 5.62
CA PRO A 690 -12.38 -15.85 5.11
C PRO A 690 -11.32 -16.15 4.03
N THR A 691 -10.62 -17.29 4.11
CA THR A 691 -9.51 -17.63 3.20
C THR A 691 -9.77 -18.90 2.40
N GLY A 692 -9.14 -19.02 1.23
CA GLY A 692 -9.23 -20.23 0.40
C GLY A 692 -8.72 -21.49 1.10
N LYS A 693 -7.66 -21.37 1.91
CA LYS A 693 -7.12 -22.49 2.72
C LYS A 693 -8.11 -22.94 3.79
N ALA A 694 -8.72 -22.00 4.51
CA ALA A 694 -9.75 -22.32 5.52
C ALA A 694 -10.98 -22.96 4.89
N ARG A 695 -11.43 -22.45 3.72
CA ARG A 695 -12.54 -23.03 2.94
C ARG A 695 -12.28 -24.50 2.58
N VAL A 696 -11.11 -24.82 2.01
CA VAL A 696 -10.75 -26.21 1.66
C VAL A 696 -10.70 -27.11 2.90
N ARG A 697 -10.14 -26.60 4.00
CA ARG A 697 -10.09 -27.33 5.29
C ARG A 697 -11.50 -27.63 5.79
N LEU A 698 -12.40 -26.65 5.72
CA LEU A 698 -13.79 -26.77 6.15
C LEU A 698 -14.53 -27.86 5.35
N GLU A 699 -14.38 -27.89 4.03
CA GLU A 699 -14.97 -28.96 3.19
C GLU A 699 -14.38 -30.33 3.51
N GLY A 700 -13.05 -30.44 3.54
CA GLY A 700 -12.37 -31.72 3.76
C GLY A 700 -12.67 -32.36 5.11
N GLN A 701 -12.85 -31.55 6.16
CA GLN A 701 -13.13 -32.04 7.52
C GLN A 701 -14.62 -32.24 7.81
N THR A 702 -15.51 -31.43 7.22
CA THR A 702 -16.96 -31.63 7.40
C THR A 702 -17.53 -32.71 6.47
N GLY A 703 -16.87 -32.97 5.33
CA GLY A 703 -17.41 -33.81 4.26
C GLY A 703 -18.61 -33.18 3.54
N LEU A 704 -18.86 -31.89 3.76
CA LEU A 704 -19.90 -31.11 3.08
C LEU A 704 -19.26 -30.38 1.90
N THR A 705 -19.86 -30.51 0.73
CA THR A 705 -19.41 -29.81 -0.48
C THR A 705 -20.09 -28.46 -0.62
N GLY A 706 -19.42 -27.51 -1.26
CA GLY A 706 -20.00 -26.20 -1.59
C GLY A 706 -19.69 -25.11 -0.57
N ALA A 707 -18.64 -25.25 0.25
CA ALA A 707 -18.17 -24.15 1.06
C ALA A 707 -17.53 -23.07 0.19
N MET A 708 -17.81 -21.82 0.51
CA MET A 708 -17.32 -20.67 -0.24
C MET A 708 -16.43 -19.79 0.63
N THR A 709 -15.55 -19.05 0.00
CA THR A 709 -14.98 -17.89 0.70
C THR A 709 -16.06 -16.82 0.87
N ILE A 710 -15.94 -15.98 1.90
CA ILE A 710 -16.84 -14.84 2.10
C ILE A 710 -16.89 -13.95 0.85
N ALA A 711 -15.74 -13.65 0.24
CA ALA A 711 -15.66 -12.87 -0.99
C ALA A 711 -16.43 -13.53 -2.16
N GLN A 712 -16.31 -14.84 -2.35
CA GLN A 712 -17.04 -15.55 -3.41
C GLN A 712 -18.56 -15.49 -3.22
N PHE A 713 -19.04 -15.63 -1.98
CA PHE A 713 -20.47 -15.51 -1.67
C PHE A 713 -20.96 -14.08 -1.92
N LEU A 714 -20.27 -13.09 -1.35
CA LEU A 714 -20.68 -11.68 -1.45
C LEU A 714 -20.58 -11.12 -2.87
N LEU A 715 -19.66 -11.61 -3.70
CA LEU A 715 -19.57 -11.25 -5.11
C LEU A 715 -20.86 -11.62 -5.86
N ARG A 716 -21.42 -12.81 -5.60
CA ARG A 716 -22.68 -13.27 -6.24
C ARG A 716 -23.89 -12.44 -5.83
N HIS A 717 -23.81 -11.80 -4.67
CA HIS A 717 -24.88 -10.98 -4.12
C HIS A 717 -24.59 -9.48 -4.22
N ASP A 718 -23.55 -9.02 -4.93
CA ASP A 718 -23.24 -7.59 -5.09
C ASP A 718 -23.02 -6.88 -3.74
N ARG A 719 -22.24 -7.51 -2.86
CA ARG A 719 -21.75 -6.99 -1.58
C ARG A 719 -20.22 -6.95 -1.48
N TYR A 720 -19.52 -7.25 -2.58
CA TYR A 720 -18.07 -7.25 -2.68
C TYR A 720 -17.63 -6.73 -4.05
N ASN A 721 -16.76 -5.72 -4.06
CA ASN A 721 -16.15 -5.20 -5.29
C ASN A 721 -14.79 -5.90 -5.52
N PRO A 722 -14.62 -6.70 -6.59
CA PRO A 722 -13.38 -7.43 -6.84
C PRO A 722 -12.22 -6.54 -7.32
N GLN A 723 -12.50 -5.35 -7.84
CA GLN A 723 -11.48 -4.41 -8.32
C GLN A 723 -10.79 -3.71 -7.13
N SER A 724 -11.56 -3.28 -6.13
CA SER A 724 -11.01 -2.61 -4.94
C SER A 724 -10.84 -3.50 -3.71
N GLY A 725 -11.42 -4.70 -3.73
CA GLY A 725 -11.42 -5.60 -2.56
C GLY A 725 -12.32 -5.14 -1.41
N SER A 726 -13.20 -4.16 -1.65
CA SER A 726 -14.07 -3.56 -0.64
C SER A 726 -15.39 -4.34 -0.45
N TYR A 727 -15.94 -4.30 0.77
CA TYR A 727 -17.21 -4.93 1.14
C TYR A 727 -18.27 -3.86 1.43
N HIS A 728 -19.45 -3.95 0.83
CA HIS A 728 -20.49 -2.92 0.95
C HIS A 728 -21.87 -3.52 1.19
N LEU A 729 -22.81 -2.67 1.60
CA LEU A 729 -24.23 -3.01 1.68
C LEU A 729 -24.88 -2.87 0.30
N SER A 730 -25.97 -3.60 0.03
CA SER A 730 -26.66 -3.52 -1.26
C SER A 730 -28.15 -3.81 -1.12
N ASP A 731 -28.94 -3.21 -2.02
CA ASP A 731 -30.38 -3.47 -2.12
C ASP A 731 -30.72 -4.67 -3.02
N ARG A 732 -29.70 -5.33 -3.63
CA ARG A 732 -29.89 -6.55 -4.42
C ARG A 732 -30.57 -7.65 -3.58
N PRO A 733 -31.31 -8.58 -4.22
CA PRO A 733 -31.96 -9.68 -3.52
C PRO A 733 -31.01 -10.43 -2.56
N LYS A 734 -31.53 -10.69 -1.36
CA LYS A 734 -30.82 -11.44 -0.31
C LYS A 734 -31.01 -12.94 -0.56
N ALA A 735 -30.00 -13.74 -0.26
CA ALA A 735 -30.12 -15.20 -0.23
C ALA A 735 -31.11 -15.64 0.85
N ASP A 736 -32.10 -16.46 0.49
CA ASP A 736 -33.14 -16.99 1.38
C ASP A 736 -33.25 -18.53 1.37
N ASP A 737 -32.36 -19.16 0.60
CA ASP A 737 -32.13 -20.58 0.38
C ASP A 737 -31.34 -21.27 1.51
N TYR A 738 -30.84 -20.51 2.49
CA TYR A 738 -30.07 -21.03 3.62
C TYR A 738 -30.73 -20.72 4.96
N LYS A 739 -31.22 -21.75 5.66
CA LYS A 739 -31.70 -21.60 7.05
C LYS A 739 -30.56 -21.67 8.06
N THR A 740 -29.45 -22.33 7.75
CA THR A 740 -28.28 -22.41 8.63
C THR A 740 -27.06 -21.82 7.95
N VAL A 741 -26.39 -20.88 8.60
CA VAL A 741 -25.18 -20.20 8.11
C VAL A 741 -24.07 -20.40 9.12
N ILE A 742 -22.95 -20.95 8.67
CA ILE A 742 -21.76 -21.20 9.50
C ILE A 742 -20.59 -20.44 8.89
N ILE A 743 -19.91 -19.65 9.72
CA ILE A 743 -18.72 -18.90 9.34
C ILE A 743 -17.55 -19.42 10.17
N ASP A 744 -16.63 -20.16 9.54
CA ASP A 744 -15.38 -20.64 10.16
C ASP A 744 -14.28 -19.58 10.09
N GLU A 745 -13.35 -19.64 11.05
CA GLU A 745 -12.31 -18.63 11.30
C GLU A 745 -12.90 -17.21 11.44
N ALA A 746 -14.00 -17.09 12.19
CA ALA A 746 -14.71 -15.84 12.46
C ALA A 746 -13.85 -14.76 13.13
N SER A 747 -12.76 -15.16 13.82
CA SER A 747 -11.77 -14.26 14.42
C SER A 747 -11.06 -13.35 13.41
N MET A 748 -11.00 -13.75 12.14
CA MET A 748 -10.36 -12.98 11.07
C MET A 748 -11.29 -11.97 10.40
N LEU A 749 -12.58 -11.92 10.76
CA LEU A 749 -13.56 -11.08 10.08
C LEU A 749 -13.52 -9.63 10.58
N THR A 750 -13.43 -8.70 9.64
CA THR A 750 -13.66 -7.27 9.89
C THR A 750 -15.16 -6.95 10.03
N GLU A 751 -15.50 -5.76 10.52
CA GLU A 751 -16.90 -5.32 10.60
C GLU A 751 -17.57 -5.26 9.23
N SER A 752 -16.89 -4.77 8.20
CA SER A 752 -17.46 -4.66 6.86
C SER A 752 -17.79 -6.04 6.26
N GLN A 753 -16.93 -7.04 6.48
CA GLN A 753 -17.18 -8.42 6.04
C GLN A 753 -18.40 -9.04 6.72
N LEU A 754 -18.48 -8.96 8.06
CA LEU A 754 -19.61 -9.56 8.78
C LEU A 754 -20.91 -8.83 8.46
N ALA A 755 -20.90 -7.50 8.40
CA ALA A 755 -22.08 -6.72 8.04
C ALA A 755 -22.56 -7.04 6.62
N ALA A 756 -21.67 -7.14 5.64
CA ALA A 756 -22.01 -7.51 4.27
C ALA A 756 -22.62 -8.92 4.18
N VAL A 757 -22.12 -9.89 4.94
CA VAL A 757 -22.74 -11.24 5.04
C VAL A 757 -24.13 -11.16 5.64
N LEU A 758 -24.30 -10.43 6.74
CA LEU A 758 -25.61 -10.26 7.37
C LEU A 758 -26.61 -9.55 6.46
N ASP A 759 -26.15 -8.57 5.68
CA ASP A 759 -26.99 -7.88 4.70
C ASP A 759 -27.41 -8.80 3.55
N ALA A 760 -26.50 -9.65 3.06
CA ALA A 760 -26.78 -10.56 1.94
C ALA A 760 -27.75 -11.70 2.29
N LEU A 761 -28.17 -11.86 3.55
CA LEU A 761 -28.95 -13.00 4.03
C LEU A 761 -30.36 -12.62 4.50
N ARG A 762 -31.33 -13.48 4.22
CA ARG A 762 -32.72 -13.38 4.69
C ARG A 762 -33.22 -14.75 5.16
N GLY A 763 -34.09 -14.76 6.16
CA GLY A 763 -34.76 -15.99 6.59
C GLY A 763 -33.87 -17.03 7.29
N VAL A 764 -32.66 -16.64 7.70
CA VAL A 764 -31.72 -17.48 8.46
C VAL A 764 -32.28 -17.80 9.84
N GLU A 765 -32.36 -19.08 10.16
CA GLU A 765 -32.78 -19.63 11.43
C GLU A 765 -31.63 -19.75 12.43
N ARG A 766 -30.43 -20.10 11.95
CA ARG A 766 -29.23 -20.31 12.77
C ARG A 766 -28.02 -19.64 12.13
N LEU A 767 -27.39 -18.71 12.84
CA LEU A 767 -26.11 -18.10 12.48
C LEU A 767 -25.04 -18.56 13.47
N ILE A 768 -24.04 -19.29 13.01
CA ILE A 768 -23.00 -19.88 13.85
C ILE A 768 -21.65 -19.27 13.48
N LEU A 769 -21.03 -18.57 14.42
CA LEU A 769 -19.69 -18.00 14.26
C LEU A 769 -18.68 -18.92 14.94
N VAL A 770 -17.73 -19.45 14.18
CA VAL A 770 -16.77 -20.45 14.65
C VAL A 770 -15.37 -19.86 14.61
N GLY A 771 -14.63 -19.92 15.71
CA GLY A 771 -13.28 -19.34 15.76
C GLY A 771 -12.65 -19.41 17.14
N ASP A 772 -11.54 -18.70 17.34
CA ASP A 772 -10.94 -18.50 18.65
C ASP A 772 -10.65 -17.01 18.83
N PRO A 773 -11.28 -16.32 19.82
CA PRO A 773 -11.09 -14.89 20.04
C PRO A 773 -9.67 -14.52 20.48
N ARG A 774 -8.83 -15.52 20.81
CA ARG A 774 -7.44 -15.36 21.23
C ARG A 774 -6.45 -15.46 20.06
N GLN A 775 -6.92 -15.72 18.83
CA GLN A 775 -6.09 -15.63 17.63
C GLN A 775 -5.81 -14.17 17.25
N LEU A 776 -4.93 -13.99 16.26
CA LEU A 776 -4.63 -12.68 15.68
C LEU A 776 -5.91 -11.96 15.23
N PRO A 777 -5.99 -10.64 15.43
CA PRO A 777 -7.15 -9.86 15.01
C PRO A 777 -7.26 -9.80 13.47
N PRO A 778 -8.42 -9.39 12.94
CA PRO A 778 -8.61 -9.10 11.52
C PRO A 778 -7.58 -8.09 11.00
N ILE A 779 -7.23 -8.22 9.72
CA ILE A 779 -6.52 -7.17 9.00
C ILE A 779 -7.58 -6.20 8.47
N GLY A 780 -7.64 -5.01 9.05
CA GLY A 780 -8.63 -3.97 8.73
C GLY A 780 -9.53 -3.60 9.92
N ALA A 781 -10.54 -2.77 9.68
CA ALA A 781 -11.32 -2.13 10.74
C ALA A 781 -12.26 -3.08 11.51
N GLY A 782 -12.15 -3.02 12.84
CA GLY A 782 -13.07 -3.63 13.79
C GLY A 782 -12.81 -5.11 14.12
N ARG A 783 -13.33 -5.56 15.27
CA ARG A 783 -13.14 -6.93 15.80
C ARG A 783 -14.47 -7.57 16.22
N PRO A 784 -15.45 -7.68 15.30
CA PRO A 784 -16.82 -8.04 15.64
C PRO A 784 -16.95 -9.39 16.35
N PHE A 785 -16.15 -10.40 15.98
CA PHE A 785 -16.21 -11.70 16.64
C PHE A 785 -15.83 -11.63 18.11
N LEU A 786 -14.77 -10.89 18.46
CA LEU A 786 -14.34 -10.70 19.86
C LEU A 786 -15.45 -10.02 20.68
N ASP A 787 -16.08 -8.98 20.12
CA ASP A 787 -17.14 -8.25 20.81
C ASP A 787 -18.42 -9.08 20.96
N ILE A 788 -18.78 -9.88 19.94
CA ILE A 788 -19.90 -10.82 20.03
C ILE A 788 -19.62 -11.90 21.07
N VAL A 789 -18.41 -12.46 21.10
CA VAL A 789 -18.02 -13.44 22.12
C VAL A 789 -18.14 -12.84 23.52
N ARG A 790 -17.62 -11.62 23.75
CA ARG A 790 -17.75 -10.91 25.02
C ARG A 790 -19.21 -10.69 25.43
N LEU A 791 -20.07 -10.32 24.47
CA LEU A 791 -21.49 -10.09 24.72
C LEU A 791 -22.27 -11.37 25.07
N LEU A 792 -21.89 -12.51 24.49
CA LEU A 792 -22.57 -13.80 24.64
C LEU A 792 -21.98 -14.69 25.74
N SER A 793 -20.77 -14.38 26.21
CA SER A 793 -20.11 -15.14 27.28
C SER A 793 -20.94 -15.10 28.58
N PRO A 794 -21.26 -16.25 29.18
CA PRO A 794 -21.91 -16.31 30.48
C PRO A 794 -21.04 -15.70 31.59
N GLU A 795 -21.68 -15.11 32.60
CA GLU A 795 -20.97 -14.73 33.84
C GLU A 795 -20.33 -15.99 34.46
N ASN A 796 -19.06 -15.89 34.85
CA ASN A 796 -18.29 -17.00 35.41
C ASN A 796 -18.17 -18.23 34.49
N VAL A 797 -18.10 -18.04 33.17
CA VAL A 797 -17.95 -19.13 32.19
C VAL A 797 -16.76 -20.07 32.49
N GLU A 798 -15.70 -19.56 33.11
CA GLU A 798 -14.52 -20.33 33.49
C GLU A 798 -14.82 -21.38 34.59
N ALA A 799 -15.87 -21.19 35.39
CA ALA A 799 -16.23 -22.06 36.51
C ALA A 799 -17.27 -23.14 36.16
N ILE A 800 -17.82 -23.14 34.94
CA ILE A 800 -18.85 -24.09 34.50
C ILE A 800 -18.28 -25.16 33.58
N PHE A 801 -18.77 -26.40 33.69
CA PHE A 801 -18.48 -27.46 32.74
C PHE A 801 -19.74 -28.28 32.42
N PRO A 802 -20.08 -28.52 31.14
CA PRO A 802 -19.49 -27.93 29.93
C PRO A 802 -19.57 -26.40 29.88
N ARG A 803 -18.63 -25.74 29.19
CA ARG A 803 -18.64 -24.28 28.99
C ARG A 803 -19.66 -23.87 27.93
N VAL A 804 -20.93 -24.10 28.25
CA VAL A 804 -22.07 -23.87 27.37
C VAL A 804 -23.08 -23.00 28.10
N GLY A 805 -23.60 -22.00 27.40
CA GLY A 805 -24.66 -21.12 27.87
C GLY A 805 -25.47 -20.58 26.70
N PRO A 806 -26.49 -19.73 26.95
CA PRO A 806 -27.32 -19.20 25.87
C PRO A 806 -26.49 -18.50 24.79
N CYS A 807 -26.58 -19.00 23.55
CA CYS A 807 -25.82 -18.54 22.38
C CYS A 807 -24.29 -18.75 22.46
N TYR A 808 -23.78 -19.54 23.41
CA TYR A 808 -22.35 -19.69 23.66
C TYR A 808 -21.96 -21.15 23.85
N ALA A 809 -20.94 -21.61 23.13
CA ALA A 809 -20.29 -22.89 23.37
C ALA A 809 -18.77 -22.75 23.20
N GLU A 810 -18.01 -23.12 24.24
CA GLU A 810 -16.55 -23.19 24.20
C GLU A 810 -16.08 -24.62 24.45
N LEU A 811 -15.32 -25.16 23.50
CA LEU A 811 -14.69 -26.47 23.62
C LEU A 811 -13.34 -26.33 24.32
N THR A 812 -13.21 -27.01 25.44
CA THR A 812 -12.01 -27.02 26.29
C THR A 812 -11.23 -28.31 26.19
N VAL A 813 -11.89 -29.44 25.91
CA VAL A 813 -11.23 -30.75 25.90
C VAL A 813 -10.58 -31.01 24.54
N ARG A 814 -9.25 -30.98 24.49
CA ARG A 814 -8.46 -31.37 23.30
C ARG A 814 -8.45 -32.89 23.16
N ARG A 815 -8.57 -33.40 21.94
CA ARG A 815 -8.35 -34.82 21.69
C ARG A 815 -6.84 -35.09 21.74
N ARG A 816 -6.36 -35.87 22.71
CA ARG A 816 -5.06 -36.55 22.57
C ARG A 816 -5.24 -37.55 21.43
N GLN A 817 -4.54 -37.39 20.32
CA GLN A 817 -4.31 -38.54 19.45
C GLN A 817 -3.68 -39.61 20.34
N ARG A 818 -4.24 -40.83 20.36
CA ARG A 818 -3.83 -41.91 21.26
C ARG A 818 -2.29 -42.00 21.32
N GLY A 819 -1.69 -41.57 22.44
CA GLY A 819 -0.36 -42.02 22.85
C GLY A 819 0.87 -41.10 22.68
N GLU A 820 0.77 -39.82 22.31
CA GLU A 820 1.95 -38.93 22.30
C GLU A 820 1.76 -37.66 23.12
N ASP A 821 2.69 -37.39 24.05
CA ASP A 821 2.80 -36.13 24.78
C ASP A 821 3.19 -35.00 23.82
N ARG A 822 2.29 -34.03 23.67
CA ARG A 822 2.42 -32.88 22.75
C ARG A 822 2.88 -31.64 23.51
N ALA A 823 4.18 -31.57 23.81
CA ALA A 823 4.78 -30.45 24.53
C ALA A 823 4.62 -29.10 23.82
N ASP A 824 4.53 -29.09 22.48
CA ASP A 824 4.19 -27.93 21.66
C ASP A 824 2.81 -27.32 21.99
N LEU A 825 1.83 -28.18 22.32
CA LEU A 825 0.49 -27.75 22.70
C LEU A 825 0.43 -27.17 24.12
N LEU A 826 1.30 -27.64 25.03
CA LEU A 826 1.50 -27.07 26.37
C LEU A 826 2.20 -25.71 26.29
N LEU A 827 3.25 -25.59 25.46
CA LEU A 827 3.91 -24.31 25.21
C LEU A 827 2.93 -23.28 24.65
N ALA A 828 2.09 -23.67 23.69
CA ALA A 828 1.10 -22.77 23.09
C ALA A 828 0.08 -22.22 24.11
N GLU A 829 -0.18 -22.92 25.22
CA GLU A 829 -1.12 -22.45 26.26
C GLU A 829 -0.60 -21.21 27.01
N TRP A 830 0.70 -21.10 27.20
CA TRP A 830 1.35 -19.95 27.82
C TRP A 830 1.11 -18.64 27.06
N PHE A 831 0.91 -18.74 25.75
CA PHE A 831 0.63 -17.59 24.88
C PHE A 831 -0.86 -17.44 24.57
N SER A 832 -1.71 -18.32 25.10
CA SER A 832 -3.15 -18.32 24.81
C SER A 832 -3.94 -17.32 25.65
N GLY A 833 -3.36 -16.77 26.73
CA GLY A 833 -4.05 -15.90 27.68
C GLY A 833 -5.11 -16.60 28.53
N ARG A 834 -5.14 -17.94 28.55
CA ARG A 834 -6.00 -18.73 29.45
C ARG A 834 -5.35 -18.90 30.83
N PRO A 835 -6.14 -19.12 31.89
CA PRO A 835 -5.60 -19.65 33.14
C PRO A 835 -4.88 -20.96 32.86
N LEU A 836 -3.65 -21.08 33.34
CA LEU A 836 -2.83 -22.26 33.14
C LEU A 836 -3.24 -23.37 34.11
N ASP A 837 -3.24 -24.62 33.65
CA ASP A 837 -3.54 -25.77 34.49
C ASP A 837 -2.45 -25.96 35.57
N PRO A 838 -2.78 -26.54 36.75
CA PRO A 838 -1.80 -26.91 37.76
C PRO A 838 -0.85 -27.98 37.18
N GLY A 839 0.33 -27.55 36.72
CA GLY A 839 1.29 -28.40 35.99
C GLY A 839 1.77 -27.80 34.66
N ALA A 840 1.18 -26.71 34.17
CA ALA A 840 1.62 -26.06 32.93
C ALA A 840 3.07 -25.54 32.98
N ASP A 841 3.65 -25.37 34.18
CA ASP A 841 5.06 -24.99 34.39
C ASP A 841 6.04 -26.10 33.97
N GLU A 842 5.59 -27.35 33.90
CA GLU A 842 6.41 -28.52 33.52
C GLU A 842 7.05 -28.35 32.14
N ILE A 843 6.39 -27.61 31.23
CA ILE A 843 6.97 -27.28 29.92
C ILE A 843 8.26 -26.47 30.05
N TRP A 844 8.35 -25.55 31.02
CA TRP A 844 9.55 -24.74 31.22
C TRP A 844 10.70 -25.50 31.86
N ASP A 845 10.39 -26.56 32.61
CA ASP A 845 11.37 -27.50 33.13
C ASP A 845 11.88 -28.40 31.99
N LEU A 846 10.99 -28.96 31.17
CA LEU A 846 11.36 -29.72 29.95
C LEU A 846 12.21 -28.89 28.97
N ILE A 847 11.87 -27.61 28.78
CA ILE A 847 12.64 -26.66 27.97
C ILE A 847 14.04 -26.42 28.54
N ARG A 848 14.17 -26.37 29.87
CA ARG A 848 15.45 -26.20 30.55
C ARG A 848 16.32 -27.46 30.45
N GLU A 849 15.71 -28.63 30.47
CA GLU A 849 16.39 -29.93 30.37
C GLU A 849 16.81 -30.29 28.92
N GLY A 850 16.20 -29.66 27.92
CA GLY A 850 16.68 -29.64 26.53
C GLY A 850 16.13 -30.74 25.62
N ASP A 851 15.30 -31.65 26.14
CA ASP A 851 14.67 -32.72 25.36
C ASP A 851 13.14 -32.68 25.55
N VAL A 852 12.48 -31.83 24.76
CA VAL A 852 11.13 -31.32 25.09
C VAL A 852 10.01 -32.17 24.48
N SER A 853 10.20 -32.70 23.26
CA SER A 853 9.38 -33.72 22.58
C SER A 853 9.83 -33.89 21.11
N PRO A 854 9.42 -34.95 20.38
CA PRO A 854 9.61 -35.02 18.92
C PRO A 854 8.92 -33.90 18.11
N HIS A 855 8.04 -33.10 18.73
CA HIS A 855 7.25 -32.07 18.06
C HIS A 855 7.71 -30.63 18.38
N LEU A 856 8.75 -30.46 19.20
CA LEU A 856 9.19 -29.15 19.69
C LEU A 856 10.70 -29.13 19.94
N ARG A 857 11.43 -28.30 19.20
CA ARG A 857 12.87 -28.09 19.33
C ARG A 857 13.20 -26.65 19.66
N PHE A 858 14.06 -26.43 20.66
CA PHE A 858 14.56 -25.10 21.02
C PHE A 858 15.99 -24.94 20.56
N VAL A 859 16.27 -23.86 19.86
CA VAL A 859 17.62 -23.51 19.44
C VAL A 859 17.95 -22.11 19.93
N ARG A 860 19.02 -22.01 20.73
CA ARG A 860 19.51 -20.74 21.29
C ARG A 860 20.49 -20.09 20.33
N TRP A 861 20.48 -18.76 20.29
CA TRP A 861 21.46 -17.95 19.56
C TRP A 861 21.90 -16.75 20.39
N ASP A 862 23.13 -16.31 20.19
CA ASP A 862 23.71 -15.18 20.95
C ASP A 862 23.85 -13.91 20.11
N THR A 863 23.81 -14.02 18.77
CA THR A 863 23.91 -12.88 17.85
C THR A 863 22.97 -13.05 16.65
N PRO A 864 22.60 -11.98 15.93
CA PRO A 864 21.81 -12.08 14.70
C PRO A 864 22.47 -12.97 13.63
N ALA A 865 23.80 -12.99 13.54
CA ALA A 865 24.53 -13.86 12.62
C ALA A 865 24.42 -15.34 13.01
N ASP A 866 24.54 -15.65 14.31
CA ASP A 866 24.36 -17.00 14.85
C ASP A 866 22.92 -17.52 14.64
N LEU A 867 21.92 -16.65 14.83
CA LEU A 867 20.52 -16.98 14.50
C LEU A 867 20.36 -17.37 13.03
N HIS A 868 20.96 -16.61 12.12
CA HIS A 868 20.83 -16.86 10.68
C HIS A 868 21.38 -18.23 10.30
N VAL A 869 22.58 -18.58 10.78
CA VAL A 869 23.22 -19.88 10.53
C VAL A 869 22.36 -21.00 11.11
N LYS A 870 22.01 -20.91 12.40
CA LYS A 870 21.22 -21.95 13.08
C LYS A 870 19.83 -22.13 12.46
N LEU A 871 19.17 -21.06 12.05
CA LEU A 871 17.86 -21.13 11.41
C LEU A 871 17.93 -21.88 10.07
N LEU A 872 18.96 -21.62 9.26
CA LEU A 872 19.16 -22.32 7.99
C LEU A 872 19.45 -23.81 8.21
N ASP A 873 20.34 -24.14 9.15
CA ASP A 873 20.66 -25.53 9.49
C ASP A 873 19.41 -26.30 9.93
N ILE A 874 18.59 -25.69 10.79
CA ILE A 874 17.31 -26.24 11.25
C ILE A 874 16.36 -26.45 10.06
N LEU A 875 16.22 -25.46 9.18
CA LEU A 875 15.30 -25.56 8.05
C LEU A 875 15.70 -26.67 7.09
N VAL A 876 17.00 -26.83 6.83
CA VAL A 876 17.52 -27.93 5.99
C VAL A 876 17.19 -29.28 6.62
N GLU A 877 17.46 -29.42 7.92
CA GLU A 877 17.20 -30.64 8.68
C GLU A 877 15.71 -31.01 8.70
N GLU A 878 14.83 -30.08 9.11
CA GLU A 878 13.39 -30.35 9.31
C GLU A 878 12.62 -30.51 7.99
N LEU A 879 13.05 -29.83 6.93
CA LEU A 879 12.41 -29.91 5.62
C LEU A 879 13.03 -30.98 4.72
N GLY A 880 14.13 -31.61 5.14
CA GLY A 880 14.86 -32.62 4.38
C GLY A 880 15.41 -32.08 3.05
N LEU A 881 15.92 -30.85 3.06
CA LEU A 881 16.36 -30.10 1.86
C LEU A 881 17.81 -30.37 1.45
#